data_AF-A0AAN9S039-F1
#
_entry.id   AF-A0AAN9S039-F1
#
_cell.length_a   1.000
_cell.length_b   1.000
_cell.length_c   1.000
_cell.angle_alpha   90.00
_cell.angle_beta   90.00
_cell.angle_gamma   90.00
#
_symmetry.space_group_name_H-M   'P 1'
#
loop_
_entity.id
_entity.type
_entity.pdbx_description
1 polymer ?
#
loop_
_entity_poly.entity_id
_entity_poly.type
_entity_poly.pdbx_seq_one_letter_code
_entity_poly.pdbx_strand_id
1 'polypeptide(L)'
;MAFCGGTFVKPNYSVSTCHKLKAPSPYHGCRNKFSVRVSASASSDEEKTVISKEKDGWKINYSGVKPETPLLDTVNHPKHMKNLSTQELEQLAAELRADIVHSVSNTGGHLSSSLGVVELAVALHYVFNTPEDKIIWDVGHQAYPHKILTGRRSKMHTIRKTSGLAGFPKRDESVHDAFGVGHSSTSISAGLGMAVARDLLGKKNNIISVIGDGALTAGQAYEAMNNAGFLDTNMIVVLNDNKQVSLPTATLDGPAIPVGALSSTLSKIQASSKFRKFRETAKSITKQLGGQTHEVAAKVDEYARGMISGVVTFDPKTGHQLKTKSPTLSYTQYFVESLIKEAESDKKIVAIHAAMGGGTGLNYFHKKFPERCFDVGIAEQHAVTFAAGLAAEGLKPFCAIYSSFLQRGYDQVVHDVDLQKLPVRFAMDRAGLVGADGPTHCGAFDITYMACLPNMVVMAPSDEAELMHMVATAATIDDRPSCFRFPRGNGIGAILPHNNKGIPIEIGKGRILMEGSRLAILGYGSVVQQCRQASEMLKELGIDVTVADARFCKPLDTDLIRLLAKEHEILLTVEEGSIGGFGSHVSHFLSLSGILDGPLKWRSMVLPDSLVSSGKAKRSSSVQVETQKWNKDLNMGPGRDIQFLELENFCWNCSSKEVVNNCTIIAVHFLRKLSDYGFKQKS
;
A
#
# COMPACT_ATOMS: atom_id res chain seq x y z
N MET A 1 -41.76 0.07 -9.62
CA MET A 1 -42.92 0.98 -9.76
C MET A 1 -42.80 2.09 -8.74
N ALA A 2 -42.52 3.31 -9.20
CA ALA A 2 -43.00 4.58 -8.63
C ALA A 2 -42.71 5.64 -9.71
N PHE A 3 -43.74 5.94 -10.50
CA PHE A 3 -43.75 7.03 -11.47
C PHE A 3 -43.96 8.35 -10.72
N CYS A 4 -43.25 9.40 -11.10
CA CYS A 4 -43.80 10.76 -11.16
C CYS A 4 -43.00 11.59 -12.17
N GLY A 5 -43.59 11.80 -13.34
CA GLY A 5 -43.21 12.87 -14.26
C GLY A 5 -43.92 14.16 -13.86
N GLY A 6 -43.32 15.31 -14.20
CA GLY A 6 -43.98 16.60 -14.05
C GLY A 6 -43.08 17.81 -14.29
N THR A 7 -43.12 18.27 -15.54
CA THR A 7 -43.26 19.68 -15.98
C THR A 7 -42.19 20.74 -15.64
N PHE A 8 -41.56 21.23 -16.73
CA PHE A 8 -40.84 22.50 -16.79
C PHE A 8 -41.76 23.70 -16.54
N VAL A 9 -41.51 24.45 -15.46
CA VAL A 9 -42.08 25.77 -15.21
C VAL A 9 -40.93 26.78 -15.15
N LYS A 10 -40.91 27.74 -16.08
CA LYS A 10 -40.06 28.94 -15.99
C LYS A 10 -40.67 29.90 -14.97
N PRO A 11 -39.92 30.38 -13.96
CA PRO A 11 -40.32 31.57 -13.23
C PRO A 11 -39.69 32.82 -13.87
N ASN A 12 -40.56 33.69 -14.39
CA ASN A 12 -40.28 35.12 -14.52
C ASN A 12 -40.43 35.74 -13.13
N TYR A 13 -39.36 36.27 -12.54
CA TYR A 13 -39.52 37.28 -11.49
C TYR A 13 -38.54 38.43 -11.63
N SER A 14 -39.14 39.61 -11.54
CA SER A 14 -38.59 40.96 -11.62
C SER A 14 -37.67 41.29 -10.46
N VAL A 15 -36.65 42.07 -10.78
CA VAL A 15 -35.71 42.72 -9.86
C VAL A 15 -36.48 43.59 -8.85
N SER A 16 -36.29 43.33 -7.55
CA SER A 16 -36.55 44.31 -6.50
C SER A 16 -35.26 44.58 -5.73
N THR A 17 -34.97 45.86 -5.60
CA THR A 17 -33.80 46.48 -4.96
C THR A 17 -33.72 46.19 -3.47
N CYS A 18 -32.59 45.70 -2.99
CA CYS A 18 -32.21 45.84 -1.58
C CYS A 18 -30.69 46.03 -1.40
N HIS A 19 -30.37 47.14 -0.74
CA HIS A 19 -29.15 47.57 -0.06
C HIS A 19 -27.76 47.36 -0.70
N LYS A 20 -27.21 48.50 -1.17
CA LYS A 20 -25.78 48.71 -1.45
C LYS A 20 -24.95 48.46 -0.18
N LEU A 21 -24.36 47.28 -0.06
CA LEU A 21 -23.16 47.06 0.74
C LEU A 21 -21.96 47.58 -0.05
N LYS A 22 -21.24 48.56 0.52
CA LYS A 22 -20.00 49.12 -0.03
C LYS A 22 -18.94 48.01 -0.10
N ALA A 23 -18.45 47.72 -1.29
CA ALA A 23 -17.24 46.92 -1.49
C ALA A 23 -16.03 47.62 -0.85
N PRO A 24 -15.14 46.90 -0.13
CA PRO A 24 -13.86 47.46 0.28
C PRO A 24 -12.95 47.63 -0.95
N SER A 25 -12.26 48.76 -0.99
CA SER A 25 -11.24 49.13 -1.97
C SER A 25 -10.17 48.02 -2.17
N PRO A 26 -9.70 47.75 -3.39
CA PRO A 26 -8.57 46.85 -3.61
C PRO A 26 -7.27 47.52 -3.17
N TYR A 27 -6.70 47.02 -2.07
CA TYR A 27 -5.32 47.29 -1.68
C TYR A 27 -4.38 47.00 -2.87
N HIS A 28 -3.69 48.03 -3.34
CA HIS A 28 -2.57 47.92 -4.29
C HIS A 28 -1.35 47.31 -3.57
N GLY A 29 -1.34 45.98 -3.48
CA GLY A 29 -0.17 45.20 -3.09
C GLY A 29 0.52 44.64 -4.33
N CYS A 30 1.77 45.04 -4.54
CA CYS A 30 2.63 44.66 -5.67
C CYS A 30 2.65 43.13 -5.87
N ARG A 31 2.06 42.63 -6.98
CA ARG A 31 2.10 41.21 -7.36
C ARG A 31 3.34 40.93 -8.19
N ASN A 32 4.41 40.44 -7.55
CA ASN A 32 5.54 39.86 -8.27
C ASN A 32 5.12 38.49 -8.86
N LYS A 33 5.01 38.43 -10.18
CA LYS A 33 4.84 37.18 -10.93
C LYS A 33 6.22 36.56 -11.20
N PHE A 34 6.41 35.31 -10.78
CA PHE A 34 7.64 34.55 -11.00
C PHE A 34 7.48 33.59 -12.21
N SER A 35 8.52 33.50 -13.04
CA SER A 35 8.64 32.50 -14.12
C SER A 35 10.10 32.02 -14.20
N VAL A 36 10.30 30.69 -14.15
CA VAL A 36 11.62 30.03 -14.19
C VAL A 36 11.96 29.63 -15.63
N ARG A 37 13.21 29.87 -16.07
CA ARG A 37 13.75 29.55 -17.42
C ARG A 37 14.95 28.60 -17.26
N VAL A 38 15.05 27.58 -18.12
CA VAL A 38 16.16 26.64 -18.20
C VAL A 38 16.81 26.77 -19.58
N SER A 39 18.13 26.91 -19.64
CA SER A 39 18.97 26.86 -20.84
C SER A 39 20.14 25.91 -20.59
N ALA A 40 20.73 25.36 -21.65
CA ALA A 40 21.90 24.48 -21.56
C ALA A 40 22.87 24.78 -22.70
N SER A 41 24.14 25.02 -22.36
CA SER A 41 25.26 25.11 -23.31
C SER A 41 26.37 24.12 -22.93
N ALA A 42 26.96 23.46 -23.92
CA ALA A 42 28.07 22.53 -23.76
C ALA A 42 29.39 23.15 -24.23
N SER A 43 30.47 22.98 -23.44
CA SER A 43 31.85 22.93 -23.92
C SER A 43 32.75 22.16 -22.94
N SER A 44 33.88 21.69 -23.46
CA SER A 44 34.73 20.61 -22.97
C SER A 44 35.91 21.04 -22.08
N ASP A 45 36.32 20.05 -21.29
CA ASP A 45 37.65 19.71 -20.76
C ASP A 45 38.22 20.31 -19.45
N GLU A 46 38.75 19.32 -18.71
CA GLU A 46 39.75 19.26 -17.64
C GLU A 46 39.42 19.53 -16.16
N GLU A 47 40.00 18.63 -15.35
CA GLU A 47 39.75 18.36 -13.94
C GLU A 47 40.03 19.54 -13.01
N LYS A 48 39.08 19.85 -12.12
CA LYS A 48 39.28 19.97 -10.66
C LYS A 48 37.94 20.20 -9.93
N THR A 49 37.87 19.60 -8.76
CA THR A 49 36.83 19.69 -7.73
C THR A 49 36.41 21.13 -7.45
N VAL A 50 35.10 21.40 -7.37
CA VAL A 50 34.37 22.44 -6.59
C VAL A 50 32.93 22.52 -7.16
N ILE A 51 31.92 22.73 -6.31
CA ILE A 51 30.58 23.13 -6.75
C ILE A 51 30.72 24.48 -7.48
N SER A 52 30.77 24.47 -8.82
CA SER A 52 30.85 25.69 -9.62
C SER A 52 29.48 26.02 -10.24
N LYS A 53 29.04 27.26 -10.05
CA LYS A 53 27.88 27.84 -10.73
C LYS A 53 28.30 28.20 -12.16
N GLU A 54 28.10 27.29 -13.10
CA GLU A 54 28.22 27.62 -14.52
C GLU A 54 26.89 28.12 -15.10
N LYS A 55 27.01 28.89 -16.18
CA LYS A 55 26.04 29.88 -16.70
C LYS A 55 24.62 29.40 -17.04
N ASP A 56 24.25 28.15 -16.75
CA ASP A 56 22.98 27.56 -17.17
C ASP A 56 22.38 26.48 -16.22
N GLY A 57 22.88 26.34 -14.98
CA GLY A 57 22.20 25.54 -13.94
C GLY A 57 23.11 24.76 -13.01
N TRP A 58 22.53 24.21 -11.93
CA TRP A 58 23.23 23.38 -10.96
C TRP A 58 23.46 21.97 -11.53
N LYS A 59 24.72 21.60 -11.82
CA LYS A 59 25.09 20.23 -12.22
C LYS A 59 25.26 19.38 -10.95
N ILE A 60 24.31 18.49 -10.67
CA ILE A 60 24.38 17.60 -9.51
C ILE A 60 25.29 16.42 -9.84
N ASN A 61 26.33 16.21 -9.01
CA ASN A 61 27.23 15.07 -9.14
C ASN A 61 26.62 13.83 -8.48
N TYR A 62 26.28 12.82 -9.27
CA TYR A 62 25.72 11.55 -8.80
C TYR A 62 26.80 10.50 -8.49
N SER A 63 27.93 10.89 -7.92
CA SER A 63 29.10 10.02 -7.75
C SER A 63 28.94 8.89 -6.71
N GLY A 64 27.79 8.78 -6.04
CA GLY A 64 27.56 7.84 -4.93
C GLY A 64 28.20 8.28 -3.61
N VAL A 65 29.13 9.22 -3.64
CA VAL A 65 29.65 9.93 -2.45
C VAL A 65 28.57 10.87 -1.94
N LYS A 66 28.53 11.10 -0.61
CA LYS A 66 27.60 12.07 -0.02
C LYS A 66 27.84 13.45 -0.66
N PRO A 67 26.82 14.09 -1.26
CA PRO A 67 27.00 15.38 -1.89
C PRO A 67 27.32 16.45 -0.84
N GLU A 68 28.13 17.43 -1.22
CA GLU A 68 28.28 18.66 -0.46
C GLU A 68 26.98 19.46 -0.56
N THR A 69 26.46 19.89 0.58
CA THR A 69 25.17 20.57 0.68
C THR A 69 25.26 21.73 1.68
N PRO A 70 26.13 22.73 1.43
CA PRO A 70 26.45 23.76 2.41
C PRO A 70 25.22 24.56 2.85
N LEU A 71 24.25 24.79 1.96
CA LEU A 71 23.04 25.52 2.32
C LEU A 71 22.05 24.63 3.07
N LEU A 72 21.81 23.41 2.61
CA LEU A 72 20.94 22.44 3.29
C LEU A 72 21.47 22.07 4.68
N ASP A 73 22.79 22.12 4.89
CA ASP A 73 23.42 21.91 6.20
C ASP A 73 23.00 22.99 7.22
N THR A 74 22.57 24.17 6.77
CA THR A 74 22.03 25.24 7.63
C THR A 74 20.54 25.08 7.94
N VAL A 75 19.82 24.24 7.19
CA VAL A 75 18.36 24.10 7.26
C VAL A 75 17.96 22.82 7.99
N ASN A 76 17.71 22.94 9.30
CA ASN A 76 17.13 21.86 10.11
C ASN A 76 15.60 21.97 10.22
N HIS A 77 15.05 23.17 10.19
CA HIS A 77 13.61 23.42 10.31
C HIS A 77 13.15 24.50 9.33
N PRO A 78 11.85 24.54 8.98
CA PRO A 78 11.31 25.51 8.01
C PRO A 78 11.57 26.97 8.39
N LYS A 79 11.65 27.29 9.68
CA LYS A 79 12.01 28.63 10.18
C LYS A 79 13.37 29.14 9.68
N HIS A 80 14.33 28.25 9.40
CA HIS A 80 15.66 28.65 8.89
C HIS A 80 15.61 29.10 7.43
N MET A 81 14.55 28.76 6.70
CA MET A 81 14.42 29.10 5.29
C MET A 81 13.87 30.51 5.08
N LYS A 82 13.22 31.12 6.08
CA LYS A 82 12.39 32.34 5.92
C LYS A 82 13.14 33.57 5.43
N ASN A 83 14.44 33.63 5.67
CA ASN A 83 15.30 34.75 5.27
C ASN A 83 16.13 34.45 4.01
N LEU A 84 15.98 33.27 3.41
CA LEU A 84 16.69 32.93 2.18
C LEU A 84 16.12 33.72 1.00
N SER A 85 17.02 34.21 0.16
CA SER A 85 16.71 34.78 -1.14
C SER A 85 16.20 33.71 -2.11
N THR A 86 15.53 34.12 -3.18
CA THR A 86 15.06 33.18 -4.23
C THR A 86 16.21 32.35 -4.80
N GLN A 87 17.40 32.92 -4.96
CA GLN A 87 18.58 32.23 -5.48
C GLN A 87 19.08 31.16 -4.50
N GLU A 88 19.05 31.45 -3.20
CA GLU A 88 19.34 30.47 -2.15
C GLU A 88 18.27 29.38 -2.10
N LEU A 89 16.99 29.69 -2.32
CA LEU A 89 15.94 28.67 -2.38
C LEU A 89 16.12 27.71 -3.57
N GLU A 90 16.57 28.22 -4.72
CA GLU A 90 16.92 27.39 -5.88
C GLU A 90 18.12 26.49 -5.59
N GLN A 91 19.15 27.02 -4.91
CA GLN A 91 20.28 26.23 -4.44
C GLN A 91 19.84 25.14 -3.45
N LEU A 92 19.00 25.50 -2.47
CA LEU A 92 18.48 24.58 -1.47
C LEU A 92 17.71 23.44 -2.13
N ALA A 93 16.91 23.72 -3.15
CA ALA A 93 16.21 22.70 -3.93
C ALA A 93 17.19 21.77 -4.67
N ALA A 94 18.25 22.31 -5.28
CA ALA A 94 19.28 21.50 -5.94
C ALA A 94 20.02 20.57 -4.96
N GLU A 95 20.42 21.10 -3.80
CA GLU A 95 21.09 20.32 -2.75
C GLU A 95 20.16 19.26 -2.15
N LEU A 96 18.90 19.60 -1.89
CA LEU A 96 17.88 18.67 -1.38
C LEU A 96 17.63 17.51 -2.35
N ARG A 97 17.58 17.80 -3.65
CA ARG A 97 17.47 16.78 -4.70
C ARG A 97 18.65 15.81 -4.65
N ALA A 98 19.87 16.32 -4.54
CA ALA A 98 21.08 15.49 -4.43
C ALA A 98 21.08 14.61 -3.17
N ASP A 99 20.70 15.18 -2.02
CA ASP A 99 20.63 14.48 -0.73
C ASP A 99 19.59 13.34 -0.77
N ILE A 100 18.44 13.56 -1.40
CA ILE A 100 17.41 12.53 -1.60
C ILE A 100 17.94 11.39 -2.46
N VAL A 101 18.57 11.69 -3.61
CA VAL A 101 19.12 10.64 -4.48
C VAL A 101 20.15 9.80 -3.74
N HIS A 102 21.05 10.44 -2.98
CA HIS A 102 22.04 9.75 -2.17
C HIS A 102 21.42 8.93 -1.03
N SER A 103 20.40 9.46 -0.33
CA SER A 103 19.76 8.73 0.76
C SER A 103 18.98 7.51 0.27
N VAL A 104 18.25 7.67 -0.84
CA VAL A 104 17.39 6.62 -1.40
C VAL A 104 18.20 5.57 -2.16
N SER A 105 19.36 5.88 -2.72
CA SER A 105 20.24 4.86 -3.32
C SER A 105 20.71 3.82 -2.29
N ASN A 106 20.92 4.26 -1.05
CA ASN A 106 21.36 3.42 0.07
C ASN A 106 20.21 2.67 0.77
N THR A 107 18.98 3.19 0.70
CA THR A 107 17.83 2.65 1.47
C THR A 107 16.74 2.03 0.59
N GLY A 108 16.69 2.36 -0.69
CA GLY A 108 15.54 2.15 -1.56
C GLY A 108 14.34 3.01 -1.16
N GLY A 109 13.25 2.95 -1.93
CA GLY A 109 12.00 3.67 -1.64
C GLY A 109 11.54 4.59 -2.74
N HIS A 110 10.77 5.60 -2.36
CA HIS A 110 9.97 6.42 -3.27
C HIS A 110 10.79 7.59 -3.82
N LEU A 111 11.62 7.30 -4.84
CA LEU A 111 12.53 8.28 -5.43
C LEU A 111 11.79 9.27 -6.33
N SER A 112 11.19 8.79 -7.44
CA SER A 112 10.65 9.65 -8.50
C SER A 112 9.59 10.62 -7.99
N SER A 113 8.66 10.15 -7.16
CA SER A 113 7.62 10.96 -6.53
C SER A 113 8.19 12.07 -5.65
N SER A 114 9.24 11.76 -4.88
CA SER A 114 9.90 12.71 -3.99
C SER A 114 10.70 13.77 -4.75
N LEU A 115 11.40 13.38 -5.82
CA LEU A 115 12.14 14.32 -6.67
C LEU A 115 11.22 15.31 -7.38
N GLY A 116 10.02 14.86 -7.76
CA GLY A 116 9.01 15.68 -8.45
C GLY A 116 8.41 16.80 -7.62
N VAL A 117 8.57 16.79 -6.29
CA VAL A 117 7.98 17.81 -5.38
C VAL A 117 9.02 18.57 -4.56
N VAL A 118 10.30 18.50 -4.91
CA VAL A 118 11.38 19.19 -4.18
C VAL A 118 11.13 20.70 -4.12
N GLU A 119 10.92 21.35 -5.27
CA GLU A 119 10.65 22.79 -5.34
C GLU A 119 9.34 23.14 -4.63
N LEU A 120 8.31 22.31 -4.77
CA LEU A 120 7.03 22.52 -4.10
C LEU A 120 7.19 22.45 -2.58
N ALA A 121 7.91 21.47 -2.07
CA ALA A 121 8.18 21.34 -0.63
C ALA A 121 8.97 22.54 -0.09
N VAL A 122 9.99 23.00 -0.83
CA VAL A 122 10.75 24.20 -0.47
C VAL A 122 9.83 25.42 -0.43
N ALA A 123 9.01 25.64 -1.46
CA ALA A 123 8.08 26.76 -1.53
C ALA A 123 7.04 26.73 -0.40
N LEU A 124 6.44 25.56 -0.13
CA LEU A 124 5.45 25.40 0.94
C LEU A 124 6.06 25.72 2.31
N HIS A 125 7.24 25.19 2.62
CA HIS A 125 7.90 25.44 3.90
C HIS A 125 8.47 26.86 4.03
N TYR A 126 8.82 27.49 2.91
CA TYR A 126 9.21 28.89 2.88
C TYR A 126 8.02 29.83 3.14
N VAL A 127 6.86 29.58 2.53
CA VAL A 127 5.68 30.45 2.65
C VAL A 127 4.92 30.20 3.95
N PHE A 128 4.66 28.95 4.32
CA PHE A 128 3.82 28.57 5.45
C PHE A 128 4.63 28.26 6.71
N ASN A 129 4.04 28.51 7.88
CA ASN A 129 4.67 28.33 9.18
C ASN A 129 4.19 27.03 9.82
N THR A 130 4.82 25.91 9.45
CA THR A 130 4.56 24.61 10.11
C THR A 130 5.32 24.54 11.46
N PRO A 131 4.76 23.95 12.53
CA PRO A 131 3.54 23.13 12.58
C PRO A 131 2.22 23.88 12.78
N GLU A 132 2.19 25.20 12.92
CA GLU A 132 0.96 25.97 13.08
C GLU A 132 0.05 25.83 11.85
N ASP A 133 0.59 26.15 10.68
CA ASP A 133 0.01 25.82 9.38
C ASP A 133 0.10 24.31 9.12
N LYS A 134 -0.97 23.75 8.55
CA LYS A 134 -1.07 22.30 8.31
C LYS A 134 -0.79 22.01 6.85
N ILE A 135 0.25 21.23 6.60
CA ILE A 135 0.57 20.68 5.27
C ILE A 135 0.29 19.18 5.31
N ILE A 136 -0.66 18.74 4.49
CA ILE A 136 -1.09 17.35 4.38
C ILE A 136 -0.63 16.82 3.02
N TRP A 137 0.18 15.77 3.02
CA TRP A 137 0.65 15.12 1.80
C TRP A 137 -0.18 13.87 1.52
N ASP A 138 -0.96 13.86 0.44
CA ASP A 138 -1.77 12.69 0.05
C ASP A 138 -0.88 11.49 -0.29
N VAL A 139 -1.24 10.27 0.15
CA VAL A 139 -0.41 9.05 0.14
C VAL A 139 0.87 9.17 0.99
N GLY A 140 1.69 10.21 0.77
CA GLY A 140 2.87 10.54 1.55
C GLY A 140 4.21 10.06 0.96
N HIS A 141 4.17 9.23 -0.08
CA HIS A 141 5.36 8.70 -0.76
C HIS A 141 6.22 9.79 -1.44
N GLN A 142 5.67 10.97 -1.69
CA GLN A 142 6.38 12.14 -2.21
C GLN A 142 6.98 13.02 -1.11
N ALA A 143 6.79 12.69 0.18
CA ALA A 143 7.10 13.59 1.29
C ALA A 143 8.53 13.48 1.85
N TYR A 144 9.48 12.86 1.13
CA TYR A 144 10.88 12.81 1.60
C TYR A 144 11.53 14.20 1.73
N PRO A 145 11.34 15.14 0.77
CA PRO A 145 11.81 16.52 0.94
C PRO A 145 11.20 17.17 2.20
N HIS A 146 9.91 16.91 2.47
CA HIS A 146 9.23 17.41 3.66
C HIS A 146 9.88 16.85 4.94
N LYS A 147 10.19 15.54 5.02
CA LYS A 147 10.86 14.95 6.19
C LYS A 147 12.24 15.58 6.42
N ILE A 148 13.03 15.74 5.36
CA ILE A 148 14.37 16.36 5.43
C ILE A 148 14.30 17.78 5.99
N LEU A 149 13.43 18.62 5.42
CA LEU A 149 13.29 20.04 5.80
C LEU A 149 12.65 20.26 7.19
N THR A 150 12.20 19.20 7.86
CA THR A 150 11.50 19.24 9.16
C THR A 150 12.24 18.45 10.24
N GLY A 151 13.57 18.50 10.22
CA GLY A 151 14.44 18.02 11.29
C GLY A 151 14.78 16.54 11.25
N ARG A 152 14.42 15.82 10.16
CA ARG A 152 14.63 14.36 10.07
C ARG A 152 15.73 13.95 9.11
N ARG A 153 16.48 14.90 8.53
CA ARG A 153 17.58 14.64 7.59
C ARG A 153 18.57 13.59 8.08
N SER A 154 19.06 13.72 9.31
CA SER A 154 20.04 12.79 9.91
C SER A 154 19.53 11.35 10.04
N LYS A 155 18.20 11.16 10.10
CA LYS A 155 17.55 9.85 10.24
C LYS A 155 17.10 9.24 8.91
N MET A 156 17.28 9.91 7.77
CA MET A 156 16.82 9.40 6.46
C MET A 156 17.43 8.05 6.09
N HIS A 157 18.65 7.74 6.56
CA HIS A 157 19.27 6.42 6.39
C HIS A 157 18.50 5.26 7.07
N THR A 158 17.53 5.58 7.95
CA THR A 158 16.65 4.61 8.64
C THR A 158 15.28 4.45 7.98
N ILE A 159 14.98 5.20 6.92
CA ILE A 159 13.63 5.22 6.32
C ILE A 159 13.20 3.82 5.86
N ARG A 160 11.95 3.46 6.18
CA ARG A 160 11.32 2.15 5.91
C ARG A 160 12.01 0.94 6.56
N LYS A 161 12.96 1.16 7.48
CA LYS A 161 13.59 0.10 8.28
C LYS A 161 12.83 -0.07 9.59
N THR A 162 12.96 -1.27 10.19
CA THR A 162 12.42 -1.56 11.53
C THR A 162 12.91 -0.51 12.52
N SER A 163 11.99 0.08 13.29
CA SER A 163 12.26 1.13 14.27
C SER A 163 12.89 2.42 13.70
N GLY A 164 12.85 2.61 12.37
CA GLY A 164 13.31 3.81 11.69
C GLY A 164 12.17 4.75 11.28
N LEU A 165 12.47 5.74 10.44
CA LEU A 165 11.44 6.63 9.87
C LEU A 165 10.45 5.83 9.01
N ALA A 166 9.16 6.14 9.12
CA ALA A 166 8.15 5.62 8.22
C ALA A 166 8.37 6.16 6.80
N GLY A 167 8.01 5.36 5.80
CA GLY A 167 8.04 5.75 4.38
C GLY A 167 7.03 6.85 4.00
N PHE A 168 6.13 7.19 4.93
CA PHE A 168 5.05 8.16 4.77
C PHE A 168 5.00 9.08 6.00
N PRO A 169 4.39 10.28 5.92
CA PRO A 169 4.09 11.09 7.09
C PRO A 169 3.29 10.31 8.15
N LYS A 170 3.73 10.41 9.41
CA LYS A 170 3.14 9.75 10.57
C LYS A 170 3.09 10.75 11.73
N ARG A 171 1.90 10.98 12.28
CA ARG A 171 1.66 11.99 13.33
C ARG A 171 2.57 11.83 14.55
N ASP A 172 2.76 10.58 15.01
CA ASP A 172 3.62 10.31 16.18
C ASP A 172 5.11 10.40 15.85
N GLU A 173 5.49 10.50 14.56
CA GLU A 173 6.89 10.66 14.14
C GLU A 173 7.32 12.13 14.16
N SER A 174 6.43 13.07 13.82
CA SER A 174 6.74 14.49 13.80
C SER A 174 5.49 15.37 13.94
N VAL A 175 5.62 16.47 14.68
CA VAL A 175 4.61 17.54 14.76
C VAL A 175 4.31 18.20 13.39
N HIS A 176 5.22 18.06 12.43
CA HIS A 176 5.06 18.57 11.07
C HIS A 176 4.22 17.64 10.17
N ASP A 177 4.00 16.38 10.59
CA ASP A 177 3.16 15.42 9.88
C ASP A 177 1.70 15.62 10.34
N ALA A 178 1.03 16.61 9.75
CA ALA A 178 -0.30 17.04 10.18
C ALA A 178 -1.35 15.91 10.17
N PHE A 179 -1.22 14.96 9.24
CA PHE A 179 -2.09 13.80 9.12
C PHE A 179 -1.27 12.54 8.76
N GLY A 180 -1.68 11.38 9.29
CA GLY A 180 -1.07 10.10 8.95
C GLY A 180 -1.65 9.57 7.64
N VAL A 181 -0.80 9.11 6.73
CA VAL A 181 -1.22 8.71 5.38
C VAL A 181 -0.55 7.42 4.92
N GLY A 182 -1.15 6.80 3.90
CA GLY A 182 -0.62 5.65 3.18
C GLY A 182 -1.57 5.31 2.04
N HIS A 183 -2.85 5.09 2.34
CA HIS A 183 -3.90 5.10 1.32
C HIS A 183 -4.06 6.51 0.72
N SER A 184 -4.40 6.56 -0.56
CA SER A 184 -4.57 7.81 -1.34
C SER A 184 -5.87 8.54 -1.01
N SER A 185 -6.03 9.75 -1.52
CA SER A 185 -7.30 10.48 -1.65
C SER A 185 -7.93 10.94 -0.34
N THR A 186 -7.19 10.85 0.76
CA THR A 186 -7.64 11.21 2.11
C THR A 186 -7.32 12.66 2.46
N SER A 187 -6.37 13.29 1.76
CA SER A 187 -5.82 14.60 2.15
C SER A 187 -6.81 15.75 2.11
N ILE A 188 -7.73 15.78 1.13
CA ILE A 188 -8.73 16.85 0.99
C ILE A 188 -9.79 16.71 2.09
N SER A 189 -10.28 15.49 2.33
CA SER A 189 -11.22 15.20 3.43
C SER A 189 -10.63 15.60 4.79
N ALA A 190 -9.41 15.14 5.07
CA ALA A 190 -8.72 15.46 6.33
C ALA A 190 -8.45 16.98 6.46
N GLY A 191 -8.03 17.62 5.37
CA GLY A 191 -7.81 19.07 5.31
C GLY A 191 -9.08 19.86 5.58
N LEU A 192 -10.19 19.48 4.96
CA LEU A 192 -11.48 20.11 5.20
C LEU A 192 -11.90 20.02 6.68
N GLY A 193 -11.77 18.83 7.28
CA GLY A 193 -12.03 18.65 8.71
C GLY A 193 -11.14 19.52 9.60
N MET A 194 -9.86 19.64 9.28
CA MET A 194 -8.93 20.54 10.01
C MET A 194 -9.28 22.02 9.84
N ALA A 195 -9.77 22.41 8.66
CA ALA A 195 -10.16 23.79 8.38
C ALA A 195 -11.44 24.19 9.12
N VAL A 196 -12.45 23.30 9.14
CA VAL A 196 -13.66 23.47 9.97
C VAL A 196 -13.27 23.56 11.45
N ALA A 197 -12.39 22.67 11.94
CA ALA A 197 -11.94 22.70 13.32
C ALA A 197 -11.17 24.00 13.66
N ARG A 198 -10.35 24.52 12.74
CA ARG A 198 -9.68 25.80 12.90
C ARG A 198 -10.70 26.93 13.11
N ASP A 199 -11.71 27.00 12.26
CA ASP A 199 -12.70 28.07 12.27
C ASP A 199 -13.54 28.05 13.55
N LEU A 200 -13.98 26.87 13.98
CA LEU A 200 -14.70 26.67 15.25
C LEU A 200 -13.86 27.04 16.48
N LEU A 201 -12.54 26.83 16.42
CA LEU A 201 -11.62 27.19 17.51
C LEU A 201 -11.11 28.64 17.43
N GLY A 202 -11.60 29.45 16.49
CA GLY A 202 -11.18 30.85 16.31
C GLY A 202 -9.71 31.01 15.89
N LYS A 203 -9.10 29.96 15.31
CA LYS A 203 -7.71 29.97 14.85
C LYS A 203 -7.60 30.59 13.45
N LYS A 204 -6.40 30.99 13.06
CA LYS A 204 -6.13 31.67 11.77
C LYS A 204 -5.04 31.00 10.93
N ASN A 205 -4.64 29.78 11.27
CA ASN A 205 -3.62 29.05 10.53
C ASN A 205 -4.15 28.59 9.16
N ASN A 206 -3.25 28.34 8.23
CA ASN A 206 -3.54 27.84 6.89
C ASN A 206 -3.64 26.31 6.91
N ILE A 207 -4.50 25.77 6.04
CA ILE A 207 -4.64 24.33 5.80
C ILE A 207 -4.37 24.07 4.32
N ILE A 208 -3.37 23.24 4.04
CA ILE A 208 -2.87 22.94 2.71
C ILE A 208 -2.89 21.43 2.48
N SER A 209 -3.61 20.98 1.46
CA SER A 209 -3.61 19.58 1.02
C SER A 209 -2.88 19.46 -0.32
N VAL A 210 -1.81 18.66 -0.37
CA VAL A 210 -1.04 18.35 -1.58
C VAL A 210 -1.47 16.99 -2.10
N ILE A 211 -2.13 16.95 -3.25
CA ILE A 211 -2.70 15.73 -3.84
C ILE A 211 -2.14 15.50 -5.26
N GLY A 212 -1.82 14.26 -5.58
CA GLY A 212 -1.42 13.87 -6.94
C GLY A 212 -2.62 13.70 -7.87
N ASP A 213 -2.43 13.87 -9.17
CA ASP A 213 -3.44 13.64 -10.21
C ASP A 213 -4.02 12.23 -10.19
N GLY A 214 -3.20 11.20 -9.96
CA GLY A 214 -3.70 9.84 -9.77
C GLY A 214 -4.60 9.68 -8.54
N ALA A 215 -4.24 10.28 -7.41
CA ALA A 215 -5.04 10.24 -6.18
C ALA A 215 -6.35 11.04 -6.31
N LEU A 216 -6.37 12.08 -7.15
CA LEU A 216 -7.60 12.83 -7.42
C LEU A 216 -8.67 12.00 -8.14
N THR A 217 -8.34 10.81 -8.67
CA THR A 217 -9.31 9.94 -9.38
C THR A 217 -10.27 9.21 -8.45
N ALA A 218 -9.99 9.09 -7.15
CA ALA A 218 -10.86 8.38 -6.22
C ALA A 218 -12.11 9.18 -5.85
N GLY A 219 -13.24 8.49 -5.66
CA GLY A 219 -14.51 9.10 -5.26
C GLY A 219 -14.42 10.00 -4.03
N GLN A 220 -13.71 9.55 -2.99
CA GLN A 220 -13.53 10.31 -1.74
C GLN A 220 -12.93 11.72 -1.96
N ALA A 221 -12.04 11.89 -2.94
CA ALA A 221 -11.49 13.21 -3.25
C ALA A 221 -12.56 14.15 -3.83
N TYR A 222 -13.46 13.63 -4.68
CA TYR A 222 -14.57 14.40 -5.24
C TYR A 222 -15.62 14.75 -4.20
N GLU A 223 -15.97 13.81 -3.33
CA GLU A 223 -16.87 14.05 -2.20
C GLU A 223 -16.34 15.19 -1.32
N ALA A 224 -15.05 15.14 -0.99
CA ALA A 224 -14.40 16.17 -0.20
C ALA A 224 -14.37 17.54 -0.89
N MET A 225 -14.06 17.59 -2.19
CA MET A 225 -14.08 18.84 -2.95
C MET A 225 -15.50 19.42 -3.05
N ASN A 226 -16.51 18.57 -3.27
CA ASN A 226 -17.91 18.98 -3.30
C ASN A 226 -18.33 19.57 -1.95
N ASN A 227 -17.96 18.91 -0.85
CA ASN A 227 -18.28 19.40 0.50
C ASN A 227 -17.51 20.67 0.87
N ALA A 228 -16.23 20.78 0.47
CA ALA A 228 -15.45 22.00 0.66
C ALA A 228 -16.07 23.20 -0.05
N GLY A 229 -16.56 23.01 -1.29
CA GLY A 229 -17.28 24.04 -2.03
C GLY A 229 -18.61 24.44 -1.39
N PHE A 230 -19.34 23.48 -0.82
CA PHE A 230 -20.58 23.76 -0.08
C PHE A 230 -20.34 24.56 1.21
N LEU A 231 -19.29 24.21 1.97
CA LEU A 231 -18.96 24.87 3.23
C LEU A 231 -18.22 26.21 3.04
N ASP A 232 -17.80 26.54 1.81
CA ASP A 232 -16.99 27.73 1.47
C ASP A 232 -15.80 27.93 2.44
N THR A 233 -15.16 26.83 2.82
CA THR A 233 -14.14 26.83 3.86
C THR A 233 -12.80 27.31 3.31
N ASN A 234 -12.10 28.18 4.04
CA ASN A 234 -10.79 28.67 3.65
C ASN A 234 -9.71 27.57 3.78
N MET A 235 -9.39 26.90 2.66
CA MET A 235 -8.31 25.91 2.56
C MET A 235 -7.64 25.98 1.18
N ILE A 236 -6.42 25.46 1.08
CA ILE A 236 -5.63 25.42 -0.15
C ILE A 236 -5.47 23.96 -0.59
N VAL A 237 -5.87 23.66 -1.83
CA VAL A 237 -5.59 22.36 -2.46
C VAL A 237 -4.56 22.57 -3.57
N VAL A 238 -3.41 21.91 -3.44
CA VAL A 238 -2.36 21.89 -4.45
C VAL A 238 -2.44 20.58 -5.21
N LEU A 239 -2.81 20.67 -6.49
CA LEU A 239 -2.76 19.54 -7.42
C LEU A 239 -1.36 19.39 -8.00
N ASN A 240 -0.65 18.34 -7.60
CA ASN A 240 0.60 17.90 -8.21
C ASN A 240 0.31 16.99 -9.40
N ASP A 241 0.08 17.59 -10.57
CA ASP A 241 -0.17 16.87 -11.83
C ASP A 241 1.16 16.54 -12.53
N ASN A 242 1.61 15.29 -12.38
CA ASN A 242 2.81 14.77 -13.04
C ASN A 242 2.48 13.78 -14.18
N LYS A 243 1.19 13.58 -14.49
CA LYS A 243 0.68 12.62 -15.49
C LYS A 243 1.09 11.18 -15.21
N GLN A 244 1.38 10.83 -13.96
CA GLN A 244 1.81 9.49 -13.56
C GLN A 244 1.02 9.00 -12.35
N VAL A 245 0.50 7.77 -12.42
CA VAL A 245 0.01 7.12 -11.22
C VAL A 245 1.19 6.60 -10.41
N SER A 246 1.41 7.24 -9.28
CA SER A 246 2.59 7.04 -8.44
C SER A 246 2.43 5.86 -7.46
N LEU A 247 1.67 4.81 -7.84
CA LEU A 247 1.64 3.56 -7.06
C LEU A 247 2.97 2.80 -7.21
N PRO A 248 3.42 2.01 -6.21
CA PRO A 248 4.73 1.36 -6.20
C PRO A 248 4.81 0.17 -7.16
N THR A 249 4.62 0.45 -8.45
CA THR A 249 4.54 -0.54 -9.52
C THR A 249 5.51 -0.12 -10.61
N ALA A 250 6.64 -0.82 -10.71
CA ALA A 250 7.42 -0.85 -11.94
C ALA A 250 6.54 -1.53 -13.01
N THR A 251 6.03 -0.76 -13.96
CA THR A 251 5.38 -1.26 -15.17
C THR A 251 6.46 -1.57 -16.22
N LEU A 252 6.20 -2.57 -17.07
CA LEU A 252 7.15 -3.01 -18.14
C LEU A 252 7.46 -1.90 -19.15
N ASP A 253 6.54 -0.95 -19.32
CA ASP A 253 6.58 0.09 -20.37
C ASP A 253 6.79 1.51 -19.79
N GLY A 254 7.24 1.63 -18.54
CA GLY A 254 7.33 2.92 -17.84
C GLY A 254 6.02 3.35 -17.15
N PRO A 255 6.02 4.43 -16.35
CA PRO A 255 4.94 4.79 -15.41
C PRO A 255 3.57 4.86 -16.07
N ALA A 256 2.56 4.29 -15.39
CA ALA A 256 1.19 4.29 -15.87
C ALA A 256 0.62 5.72 -15.92
N ILE A 257 -0.02 6.09 -17.03
CA ILE A 257 -0.73 7.36 -17.16
C ILE A 257 -2.04 7.25 -16.36
N PRO A 258 -2.43 8.25 -15.54
CA PRO A 258 -3.71 8.22 -14.85
C PRO A 258 -4.85 8.12 -15.85
N VAL A 259 -5.65 7.08 -15.67
CA VAL A 259 -6.89 6.85 -16.42
C VAL A 259 -8.01 7.71 -15.84
N GLY A 260 -8.90 8.18 -16.72
CA GLY A 260 -10.07 8.97 -16.35
C GLY A 260 -10.25 10.23 -17.19
N ALA A 261 -11.51 10.60 -17.42
CA ALA A 261 -11.87 11.78 -18.20
C ALA A 261 -11.25 13.08 -17.65
N LEU A 262 -11.02 13.17 -16.32
CA LEU A 262 -10.39 14.33 -15.71
C LEU A 262 -8.91 14.49 -16.09
N SER A 263 -8.11 13.41 -16.17
CA SER A 263 -6.71 13.47 -16.64
C SER A 263 -6.63 14.03 -18.08
N SER A 264 -7.55 13.56 -18.95
CA SER A 264 -7.68 14.09 -20.32
C SER A 264 -8.17 15.54 -20.35
N THR A 265 -9.04 15.93 -19.41
CA THR A 265 -9.61 17.29 -19.33
C THR A 265 -8.62 18.28 -18.73
N LEU A 266 -7.82 17.90 -17.72
CA LEU A 266 -6.70 18.67 -17.20
C LEU A 266 -5.62 18.86 -18.27
N SER A 267 -5.31 17.81 -19.04
CA SER A 267 -4.44 17.93 -20.21
C SER A 267 -5.01 18.90 -21.26
N LYS A 268 -6.33 18.91 -21.49
CA LYS A 268 -7.01 19.88 -22.36
C LYS A 268 -7.03 21.31 -21.77
N ILE A 269 -7.14 21.47 -20.45
CA ILE A 269 -7.09 22.76 -19.74
C ILE A 269 -5.68 23.35 -19.81
N GLN A 270 -4.64 22.54 -19.59
CA GLN A 270 -3.24 22.90 -19.81
C GLN A 270 -2.98 23.28 -21.27
N ALA A 271 -3.64 22.59 -22.22
CA ALA A 271 -3.59 22.90 -23.64
C ALA A 271 -4.53 24.04 -24.08
N SER A 272 -5.39 24.57 -23.18
CA SER A 272 -6.40 25.56 -23.51
C SER A 272 -5.78 26.87 -23.96
N SER A 273 -6.42 27.55 -24.93
CA SER A 273 -5.93 28.82 -25.48
C SER A 273 -5.79 29.93 -24.43
N LYS A 274 -6.55 29.88 -23.32
CA LYS A 274 -6.44 30.81 -22.19
C LYS A 274 -5.21 30.54 -21.32
N PHE A 275 -4.92 29.27 -21.00
CA PHE A 275 -3.70 28.90 -20.28
C PHE A 275 -2.46 29.10 -21.16
N ARG A 276 -2.58 28.81 -22.48
CA ARG A 276 -1.55 29.10 -23.48
C ARG A 276 -1.32 30.61 -23.62
N LYS A 277 -2.37 31.43 -23.64
CA LYS A 277 -2.26 32.91 -23.59
C LYS A 277 -1.61 33.38 -22.30
N PHE A 278 -1.98 32.85 -21.14
CA PHE A 278 -1.35 33.20 -19.87
C PHE A 278 0.14 32.83 -19.85
N ARG A 279 0.50 31.65 -20.35
CA ARG A 279 1.88 31.19 -20.54
C ARG A 279 2.63 32.00 -21.60
N GLU A 280 1.97 32.43 -22.66
CA GLU A 280 2.55 33.29 -23.70
C GLU A 280 2.70 34.73 -23.24
N THR A 281 1.79 35.25 -22.41
CA THR A 281 1.95 36.54 -21.73
C THR A 281 3.12 36.48 -20.75
N ALA A 282 3.25 35.38 -20.00
CA ALA A 282 4.42 35.14 -19.16
C ALA A 282 5.72 35.04 -19.99
N LYS A 283 5.70 34.33 -21.14
CA LYS A 283 6.83 34.25 -22.09
C LYS A 283 7.13 35.56 -22.82
N SER A 284 6.14 36.41 -23.07
CA SER A 284 6.32 37.71 -23.73
C SER A 284 7.00 38.71 -22.79
N ILE A 285 6.75 38.59 -21.49
CA ILE A 285 7.47 39.30 -20.43
C ILE A 285 8.93 38.79 -20.33
N THR A 286 9.18 37.51 -20.63
CA THR A 286 10.55 36.95 -20.67
C THR A 286 11.29 37.20 -22.00
N LYS A 287 10.59 37.45 -23.11
CA LYS A 287 11.20 37.69 -24.43
C LYS A 287 11.87 39.06 -24.59
N GLN A 288 11.66 40.00 -23.67
CA GLN A 288 12.46 41.23 -23.58
C GLN A 288 13.87 41.00 -23.00
N LEU A 289 14.20 39.77 -22.59
CA LEU A 289 15.49 39.39 -21.98
C LEU A 289 16.17 38.21 -22.70
N GLY A 290 16.24 38.27 -24.03
CA GLY A 290 17.29 37.61 -24.81
C GLY A 290 17.00 36.19 -25.36
N GLY A 291 17.45 36.02 -26.62
CA GLY A 291 18.11 34.84 -27.19
C GLY A 291 17.25 33.66 -27.63
N GLN A 292 17.28 33.32 -28.92
CA GLN A 292 16.67 32.15 -29.56
C GLN A 292 17.52 30.88 -29.36
N THR A 293 16.87 29.74 -29.08
CA THR A 293 17.24 28.41 -29.62
C THR A 293 16.08 27.44 -29.39
N HIS A 294 15.62 26.82 -30.48
CA HIS A 294 14.65 25.71 -30.48
C HIS A 294 15.41 24.42 -30.86
N GLU A 295 14.86 23.27 -30.44
CA GLU A 295 15.09 21.89 -30.95
C GLU A 295 15.92 20.85 -30.18
N VAL A 296 16.46 21.09 -28.98
CA VAL A 296 17.21 20.01 -28.25
C VAL A 296 16.43 19.39 -27.07
N ALA A 297 15.22 19.86 -26.75
CA ALA A 297 14.47 19.41 -25.57
C ALA A 297 13.75 18.05 -25.71
N ALA A 298 13.61 17.50 -26.93
CA ALA A 298 12.75 16.33 -27.16
C ALA A 298 13.44 14.98 -26.87
N LYS A 299 14.78 14.90 -26.90
CA LYS A 299 15.50 13.62 -26.78
C LYS A 299 15.97 13.25 -25.36
N VAL A 300 16.05 14.22 -24.44
CA VAL A 300 16.43 13.97 -23.04
C VAL A 300 15.20 13.56 -22.20
N ASP A 301 14.02 14.03 -22.59
CA ASP A 301 12.75 13.79 -21.89
C ASP A 301 12.27 12.33 -22.02
N GLU A 302 12.71 11.61 -23.06
CA GLU A 302 12.28 10.23 -23.33
C GLU A 302 12.95 9.21 -22.39
N TYR A 303 14.19 9.48 -21.94
CA TYR A 303 14.92 8.60 -21.01
C TYR A 303 14.53 8.82 -19.53
N ALA A 304 14.10 10.02 -19.16
CA ALA A 304 13.68 10.34 -17.79
C ALA A 304 12.24 9.88 -17.47
N ARG A 305 11.41 9.70 -18.49
CA ARG A 305 9.98 9.37 -18.33
C ARG A 305 9.69 7.94 -17.88
N GLY A 306 10.69 7.06 -17.77
CA GLY A 306 10.52 5.63 -17.41
C GLY A 306 10.65 5.27 -15.92
N MET A 307 10.84 6.22 -15.00
CA MET A 307 11.36 5.88 -13.66
C MET A 307 10.27 5.50 -12.62
N ILE A 308 10.09 4.19 -12.50
CA ILE A 308 9.59 3.38 -11.37
C ILE A 308 9.35 4.15 -10.04
N SER A 309 8.10 4.15 -9.54
CA SER A 309 7.65 4.84 -8.30
C SER A 309 8.27 4.29 -7.00
N GLY A 310 8.89 3.11 -7.02
CA GLY A 310 9.65 2.56 -5.89
C GLY A 310 10.90 1.80 -6.34
N VAL A 311 12.10 2.28 -5.96
CA VAL A 311 13.37 1.65 -6.34
C VAL A 311 13.94 0.78 -5.23
N VAL A 312 14.53 -0.35 -5.59
CA VAL A 312 15.50 -1.05 -4.72
C VAL A 312 16.79 -0.23 -4.67
N THR A 313 17.73 -0.59 -3.79
CA THR A 313 19.06 0.02 -3.77
C THR A 313 19.69 -0.01 -5.17
N PHE A 314 20.30 1.09 -5.58
CA PHE A 314 20.81 1.28 -6.94
C PHE A 314 22.11 2.07 -6.91
N ASP A 315 22.92 1.94 -7.95
CA ASP A 315 24.10 2.77 -8.14
C ASP A 315 23.69 4.15 -8.68
N PRO A 316 23.94 5.26 -7.96
CA PRO A 316 23.58 6.61 -8.39
C PRO A 316 24.20 7.04 -9.72
N LYS A 317 25.40 6.55 -10.06
CA LYS A 317 26.10 6.94 -11.29
C LYS A 317 25.45 6.31 -12.52
N THR A 318 25.12 5.01 -12.41
CA THR A 318 24.68 4.20 -13.55
C THR A 318 23.16 4.01 -13.60
N GLY A 319 22.46 4.27 -12.50
CA GLY A 319 21.05 3.95 -12.33
C GLY A 319 20.76 2.45 -12.22
N HIS A 320 21.80 1.60 -12.22
CA HIS A 320 21.63 0.15 -12.22
C HIS A 320 21.12 -0.33 -10.87
N GLN A 321 19.97 -1.00 -10.87
CA GLN A 321 19.35 -1.54 -9.66
C GLN A 321 20.05 -2.82 -9.21
N LEU A 322 20.36 -2.89 -7.91
CA LEU A 322 20.90 -4.08 -7.27
C LEU A 322 19.75 -5.04 -6.92
N LYS A 323 19.28 -5.79 -7.91
CA LYS A 323 18.27 -6.84 -7.71
C LYS A 323 18.94 -8.13 -7.27
N THR A 324 18.49 -8.69 -6.14
CA THR A 324 18.86 -10.06 -5.77
C THR A 324 18.16 -11.03 -6.73
N LYS A 325 18.93 -11.86 -7.44
CA LYS A 325 18.35 -12.92 -8.27
C LYS A 325 17.62 -13.91 -7.36
N SER A 326 16.34 -14.16 -7.64
CA SER A 326 15.54 -15.18 -6.99
C SER A 326 15.49 -16.42 -7.89
N PRO A 327 15.58 -17.64 -7.34
CA PRO A 327 15.41 -18.86 -8.12
C PRO A 327 13.95 -19.05 -8.58
N THR A 328 13.00 -18.41 -7.90
CA THR A 328 11.56 -18.51 -8.15
C THR A 328 10.95 -17.14 -8.51
N LEU A 329 9.77 -17.17 -9.14
CA LEU A 329 9.01 -15.98 -9.48
C LEU A 329 8.22 -15.45 -8.27
N SER A 330 7.67 -14.24 -8.39
CA SER A 330 6.75 -13.71 -7.38
C SER A 330 5.38 -14.39 -7.46
N TYR A 331 4.64 -14.45 -6.33
CA TYR A 331 3.24 -14.90 -6.35
C TYR A 331 2.40 -14.11 -7.36
N THR A 332 2.63 -12.80 -7.49
CA THR A 332 2.02 -11.95 -8.52
C THR A 332 2.26 -12.47 -9.95
N GLN A 333 3.49 -12.88 -10.25
CA GLN A 333 3.83 -13.41 -11.57
C GLN A 333 3.18 -14.77 -11.82
N TYR A 334 3.21 -15.68 -10.83
CA TYR A 334 2.52 -16.97 -10.93
C TYR A 334 1.00 -16.81 -11.11
N PHE A 335 0.38 -15.87 -10.36
CA PHE A 335 -1.04 -15.53 -10.52
C PHE A 335 -1.36 -15.12 -11.95
N VAL A 336 -0.65 -14.12 -12.50
CA VAL A 336 -1.00 -13.60 -13.83
C VAL A 336 -0.69 -14.59 -14.94
N GLU A 337 0.39 -15.36 -14.84
CA GLU A 337 0.69 -16.41 -15.81
C GLU A 337 -0.42 -17.47 -15.85
N SER A 338 -0.92 -17.88 -14.68
CA SER A 338 -2.03 -18.82 -14.60
C SER A 338 -3.33 -18.23 -15.12
N LEU A 339 -3.65 -16.98 -14.76
CA LEU A 339 -4.84 -16.28 -15.25
C LEU A 339 -4.81 -16.12 -16.78
N ILE A 340 -3.64 -15.85 -17.35
CA ILE A 340 -3.46 -15.80 -18.81
C ILE A 340 -3.81 -17.14 -19.45
N LYS A 341 -3.39 -18.27 -18.85
CA LYS A 341 -3.68 -19.62 -19.37
C LYS A 341 -5.17 -19.96 -19.30
N GLU A 342 -5.85 -19.54 -18.24
CA GLU A 342 -7.31 -19.67 -18.18
C GLU A 342 -7.98 -18.80 -19.24
N ALA A 343 -7.56 -17.54 -19.41
CA ALA A 343 -8.14 -16.61 -20.38
C ALA A 343 -7.83 -16.93 -21.85
N GLU A 344 -6.80 -17.74 -22.15
CA GLU A 344 -6.59 -18.35 -23.47
C GLU A 344 -7.70 -19.34 -23.82
N SER A 345 -8.21 -20.05 -22.81
CA SER A 345 -9.22 -21.10 -22.96
C SER A 345 -10.65 -20.54 -22.88
N ASP A 346 -10.86 -19.49 -22.08
CA ASP A 346 -12.16 -18.85 -21.87
C ASP A 346 -12.12 -17.36 -22.23
N LYS A 347 -12.88 -17.01 -23.30
CA LYS A 347 -12.99 -15.63 -23.80
C LYS A 347 -13.79 -14.71 -22.86
N LYS A 348 -14.58 -15.27 -21.94
CA LYS A 348 -15.37 -14.50 -20.97
C LYS A 348 -14.54 -13.98 -19.79
N ILE A 349 -13.33 -14.49 -19.59
CA ILE A 349 -12.44 -14.01 -18.55
C ILE A 349 -11.93 -12.62 -18.93
N VAL A 350 -12.15 -11.67 -18.03
CA VAL A 350 -11.68 -10.30 -18.10
C VAL A 350 -10.98 -9.92 -16.79
N ALA A 351 -10.02 -9.02 -16.84
CA ALA A 351 -9.22 -8.60 -15.70
C ALA A 351 -9.46 -7.14 -15.37
N ILE A 352 -9.50 -6.79 -14.08
CA ILE A 352 -9.77 -5.44 -13.59
C ILE A 352 -8.72 -5.11 -12.51
N HIS A 353 -8.15 -3.91 -12.55
CA HIS A 353 -7.37 -3.36 -11.43
C HIS A 353 -7.67 -1.88 -11.18
N ALA A 354 -7.40 -1.43 -9.95
CA ALA A 354 -7.45 -0.03 -9.57
C ALA A 354 -6.04 0.61 -9.64
N ALA A 355 -5.59 0.96 -10.85
CA ALA A 355 -4.28 1.55 -11.14
C ALA A 355 -3.03 0.77 -10.67
N MET A 356 -3.17 -0.54 -10.43
CA MET A 356 -2.10 -1.43 -9.96
C MET A 356 -1.63 -2.43 -11.02
N GLY A 357 -1.55 -2.03 -12.29
CA GLY A 357 -1.19 -2.94 -13.38
C GLY A 357 0.11 -3.72 -13.12
N GLY A 358 1.21 -3.04 -12.77
CA GLY A 358 2.47 -3.72 -12.43
C GLY A 358 2.46 -4.40 -11.05
N GLY A 359 1.63 -3.92 -10.12
CA GLY A 359 1.56 -4.41 -8.74
C GLY A 359 0.85 -5.76 -8.65
N THR A 360 -0.20 -5.91 -9.45
CA THR A 360 -1.02 -7.13 -9.57
C THR A 360 -0.59 -8.03 -10.72
N GLY A 361 0.41 -7.60 -11.51
CA GLY A 361 0.85 -8.31 -12.71
C GLY A 361 -0.09 -8.16 -13.90
N LEU A 362 -1.23 -7.48 -13.77
CA LEU A 362 -2.18 -7.32 -14.87
C LEU A 362 -1.65 -6.51 -16.06
N ASN A 363 -0.50 -5.84 -15.95
CA ASN A 363 0.22 -5.33 -17.12
C ASN A 363 0.61 -6.44 -18.12
N TYR A 364 0.96 -7.65 -17.63
CA TYR A 364 1.23 -8.81 -18.49
C TYR A 364 -0.07 -9.31 -19.16
N PHE A 365 -1.17 -9.31 -18.42
CA PHE A 365 -2.49 -9.69 -18.95
C PHE A 365 -2.95 -8.69 -20.03
N HIS A 366 -2.89 -7.39 -19.75
CA HIS A 366 -3.25 -6.32 -20.69
C HIS A 366 -2.42 -6.39 -21.97
N LYS A 367 -1.11 -6.66 -21.87
CA LYS A 367 -0.25 -6.82 -23.06
C LYS A 367 -0.73 -7.93 -23.99
N LYS A 368 -1.31 -9.00 -23.43
CA LYS A 368 -1.80 -10.15 -24.18
C LYS A 368 -3.26 -10.02 -24.62
N PHE A 369 -4.09 -9.40 -23.79
CA PHE A 369 -5.51 -9.20 -24.02
C PHE A 369 -5.92 -7.74 -23.75
N PRO A 370 -5.55 -6.78 -24.62
CA PRO A 370 -5.77 -5.35 -24.36
C PRO A 370 -7.24 -4.99 -24.15
N GLU A 371 -8.14 -5.62 -24.91
CA GLU A 371 -9.59 -5.36 -24.85
C GLU A 371 -10.28 -6.03 -23.65
N ARG A 372 -9.56 -6.86 -22.87
CA ARG A 372 -10.10 -7.61 -21.73
C ARG A 372 -9.45 -7.24 -20.39
N CYS A 373 -8.71 -6.14 -20.34
CA CYS A 373 -8.10 -5.64 -19.12
C CYS A 373 -8.51 -4.19 -18.87
N PHE A 374 -9.10 -3.91 -17.71
CA PHE A 374 -9.65 -2.60 -17.38
C PHE A 374 -8.90 -1.99 -16.20
N ASP A 375 -8.30 -0.82 -16.42
CA ASP A 375 -7.80 0.05 -15.36
C ASP A 375 -8.87 1.10 -15.03
N VAL A 376 -9.35 1.09 -13.78
CA VAL A 376 -10.38 2.03 -13.32
C VAL A 376 -9.82 3.25 -12.60
N GLY A 377 -8.49 3.39 -12.52
CA GLY A 377 -7.84 4.44 -11.73
C GLY A 377 -7.76 4.05 -10.25
N ILE A 378 -7.45 4.99 -9.36
CA ILE A 378 -7.45 4.71 -7.92
C ILE A 378 -8.89 4.76 -7.39
N ALA A 379 -9.72 3.82 -7.85
CA ALA A 379 -11.15 3.79 -7.60
C ALA A 379 -11.62 2.37 -7.26
N GLU A 380 -11.18 1.86 -6.11
CA GLU A 380 -11.45 0.48 -5.67
C GLU A 380 -12.95 0.19 -5.55
N GLN A 381 -13.76 1.12 -5.04
CA GLN A 381 -15.22 1.00 -4.99
C GLN A 381 -15.80 0.76 -6.39
N HIS A 382 -15.40 1.60 -7.35
CA HIS A 382 -15.82 1.47 -8.73
C HIS A 382 -15.32 0.16 -9.35
N ALA A 383 -14.10 -0.29 -9.05
CA ALA A 383 -13.57 -1.57 -9.55
C ALA A 383 -14.50 -2.74 -9.19
N VAL A 384 -14.99 -2.78 -7.95
CA VAL A 384 -15.86 -3.84 -7.45
C VAL A 384 -17.23 -3.78 -8.12
N THR A 385 -17.90 -2.63 -8.13
CA THR A 385 -19.22 -2.49 -8.78
C THR A 385 -19.14 -2.67 -10.30
N PHE A 386 -18.03 -2.24 -10.93
CA PHE A 386 -17.76 -2.48 -12.35
C PHE A 386 -17.62 -3.98 -12.64
N ALA A 387 -16.90 -4.72 -11.79
CA ALA A 387 -16.84 -6.17 -11.87
C ALA A 387 -18.23 -6.80 -11.70
N ALA A 388 -19.03 -6.31 -10.75
CA ALA A 388 -20.41 -6.78 -10.57
C ALA A 388 -21.23 -6.62 -11.86
N GLY A 389 -21.19 -5.45 -12.49
CA GLY A 389 -21.86 -5.20 -13.76
C GLY A 389 -21.41 -6.13 -14.89
N LEU A 390 -20.11 -6.39 -15.01
CA LEU A 390 -19.58 -7.35 -15.99
C LEU A 390 -20.06 -8.78 -15.72
N ALA A 391 -20.10 -9.19 -14.44
CA ALA A 391 -20.60 -10.51 -14.05
C ALA A 391 -22.10 -10.66 -14.34
N ALA A 392 -22.90 -9.61 -14.11
CA ALA A 392 -24.33 -9.59 -14.40
C ALA A 392 -24.63 -9.77 -15.90
N GLU A 393 -23.73 -9.30 -16.78
CA GLU A 393 -23.81 -9.49 -18.23
C GLU A 393 -23.15 -10.79 -18.73
N GLY A 394 -22.81 -11.71 -17.82
CA GLY A 394 -22.34 -13.05 -18.15
C GLY A 394 -20.84 -13.17 -18.49
N LEU A 395 -20.04 -12.15 -18.17
CA LEU A 395 -18.57 -12.25 -18.18
C LEU A 395 -18.05 -12.85 -16.86
N LYS A 396 -16.75 -13.20 -16.84
CA LYS A 396 -16.05 -13.78 -15.69
C LYS A 396 -14.96 -12.83 -15.19
N PRO A 397 -15.32 -11.78 -14.43
CA PRO A 397 -14.37 -10.76 -14.02
C PRO A 397 -13.46 -11.24 -12.87
N PHE A 398 -12.16 -11.12 -13.11
CA PHE A 398 -11.11 -11.20 -12.09
C PHE A 398 -10.71 -9.79 -11.66
N CYS A 399 -11.18 -9.38 -10.48
CA CYS A 399 -10.80 -8.12 -9.86
C CYS A 399 -9.52 -8.32 -9.04
N ALA A 400 -8.38 -7.94 -9.61
CA ALA A 400 -7.09 -8.02 -8.94
C ALA A 400 -6.81 -6.74 -8.16
N ILE A 401 -6.64 -6.89 -6.84
CA ILE A 401 -6.58 -5.77 -5.90
C ILE A 401 -5.72 -6.17 -4.71
N TYR A 402 -5.03 -5.22 -4.06
CA TYR A 402 -4.35 -5.55 -2.83
C TYR A 402 -5.36 -5.73 -1.70
N SER A 403 -5.10 -6.68 -0.78
CA SER A 403 -5.93 -6.90 0.41
C SER A 403 -6.19 -5.61 1.20
N SER A 404 -5.17 -4.76 1.35
CA SER A 404 -5.32 -3.49 2.07
C SER A 404 -6.24 -2.50 1.35
N PHE A 405 -6.22 -2.46 0.02
CA PHE A 405 -7.00 -1.49 -0.75
C PHE A 405 -8.45 -1.93 -0.98
N LEU A 406 -8.72 -3.24 -1.01
CA LEU A 406 -10.09 -3.75 -1.08
C LEU A 406 -10.94 -3.33 0.13
N GLN A 407 -10.32 -2.98 1.27
CA GLN A 407 -11.02 -2.37 2.40
C GLN A 407 -11.87 -1.16 2.00
N ARG A 408 -11.43 -0.38 1.00
CA ARG A 408 -12.18 0.78 0.49
C ARG A 408 -13.43 0.38 -0.29
N GLY A 409 -13.42 -0.80 -0.92
CA GLY A 409 -14.51 -1.34 -1.73
C GLY A 409 -15.44 -2.30 -0.97
N TYR A 410 -15.31 -2.41 0.35
CA TYR A 410 -15.98 -3.47 1.12
C TYR A 410 -17.51 -3.43 1.02
N ASP A 411 -18.10 -2.23 1.08
CA ASP A 411 -19.55 -2.04 0.91
C ASP A 411 -20.05 -2.56 -0.45
N GLN A 412 -19.28 -2.34 -1.52
CA GLN A 412 -19.58 -2.83 -2.85
C GLN A 412 -19.42 -4.36 -2.93
N VAL A 413 -18.47 -4.95 -2.19
CA VAL A 413 -18.38 -6.41 -2.08
C VAL A 413 -19.64 -6.97 -1.41
N VAL A 414 -20.13 -6.33 -0.35
CA VAL A 414 -21.32 -6.76 0.39
C VAL A 414 -22.58 -6.63 -0.47
N HIS A 415 -22.85 -5.42 -0.97
CA HIS A 415 -24.13 -5.07 -1.57
C HIS A 415 -24.19 -5.35 -3.07
N ASP A 416 -23.13 -4.99 -3.80
CA ASP A 416 -23.15 -5.09 -5.25
C ASP A 416 -22.78 -6.49 -5.72
N VAL A 417 -22.07 -7.28 -4.91
CA VAL A 417 -21.57 -8.61 -5.29
C VAL A 417 -22.20 -9.74 -4.48
N ASP A 418 -21.96 -9.79 -3.16
CA ASP A 418 -22.34 -10.94 -2.33
C ASP A 418 -23.86 -11.08 -2.20
N LEU A 419 -24.57 -9.98 -1.94
CA LEU A 419 -26.03 -9.97 -1.85
C LEU A 419 -26.70 -10.51 -3.12
N GLN A 420 -26.13 -10.18 -4.28
CA GLN A 420 -26.64 -10.57 -5.60
C GLN A 420 -26.10 -11.92 -6.08
N LYS A 421 -25.20 -12.56 -5.31
CA LYS A 421 -24.50 -13.80 -5.67
C LYS A 421 -23.77 -13.72 -7.02
N LEU A 422 -23.28 -12.54 -7.38
CA LEU A 422 -22.60 -12.36 -8.65
C LEU A 422 -21.22 -13.02 -8.63
N PRO A 423 -20.83 -13.77 -9.67
CA PRO A 423 -19.58 -14.53 -9.69
C PRO A 423 -18.36 -13.64 -9.98
N VAL A 424 -18.10 -12.66 -9.13
CA VAL A 424 -16.87 -11.87 -9.16
C VAL A 424 -15.76 -12.66 -8.46
N ARG A 425 -14.57 -12.71 -9.08
CA ARG A 425 -13.37 -13.35 -8.50
C ARG A 425 -12.38 -12.30 -8.02
N PHE A 426 -12.18 -12.20 -6.70
CA PHE A 426 -11.22 -11.28 -6.11
C PHE A 426 -9.86 -11.96 -5.94
N ALA A 427 -8.88 -11.50 -6.73
CA ALA A 427 -7.48 -11.91 -6.58
C ALA A 427 -6.76 -10.93 -5.65
N MET A 428 -6.64 -11.30 -4.37
CA MET A 428 -6.17 -10.41 -3.31
C MET A 428 -4.66 -10.57 -3.08
N ASP A 429 -3.87 -9.75 -3.77
CA ASP A 429 -2.41 -9.70 -3.60
C ASP A 429 -2.04 -8.93 -2.32
N ARG A 430 -0.78 -8.99 -1.88
CA ARG A 430 -0.26 -8.30 -0.68
C ARG A 430 -1.04 -8.65 0.59
N ALA A 431 -1.60 -9.86 0.65
CA ALA A 431 -2.27 -10.33 1.84
C ALA A 431 -1.27 -10.58 2.97
N GLY A 432 -1.66 -10.25 4.20
CA GLY A 432 -0.82 -10.33 5.39
C GLY A 432 0.22 -9.21 5.49
N LEU A 433 1.41 -9.55 6.00
CA LEU A 433 2.50 -8.62 6.27
C LEU A 433 3.23 -8.24 4.99
N VAL A 434 3.18 -6.95 4.64
CA VAL A 434 3.84 -6.41 3.43
C VAL A 434 5.24 -5.84 3.67
N GLY A 435 5.67 -5.76 4.93
CA GLY A 435 7.00 -5.32 5.35
C GLY A 435 7.19 -3.80 5.35
N ALA A 436 8.02 -3.30 4.42
CA ALA A 436 8.61 -1.96 4.50
C ALA A 436 7.60 -0.81 4.36
N ASP A 437 6.42 -1.12 3.82
CA ASP A 437 5.32 -0.16 3.64
C ASP A 437 4.50 0.02 4.93
N GLY A 438 4.71 -0.85 5.92
CA GLY A 438 4.19 -0.69 7.28
C GLY A 438 2.68 -0.88 7.42
N PRO A 439 2.08 -0.34 8.49
CA PRO A 439 0.72 -0.69 8.91
C PRO A 439 -0.35 -0.22 7.92
N THR A 440 -0.10 0.87 7.20
CA THR A 440 -1.06 1.43 6.23
C THR A 440 -1.24 0.58 4.99
N HIS A 441 -0.39 -0.43 4.76
CA HIS A 441 -0.47 -1.33 3.61
C HIS A 441 -0.60 -2.80 4.03
N CYS A 442 -0.75 -3.07 5.33
CA CYS A 442 -0.85 -4.43 5.84
C CYS A 442 -2.21 -5.04 5.45
N GLY A 443 -2.18 -6.16 4.74
CA GLY A 443 -3.35 -6.93 4.35
C GLY A 443 -3.83 -7.89 5.43
N ALA A 444 -3.95 -7.43 6.67
CA ALA A 444 -4.25 -8.31 7.81
C ALA A 444 -5.74 -8.68 7.95
N PHE A 445 -6.64 -7.88 7.37
CA PHE A 445 -8.06 -7.91 7.73
C PHE A 445 -8.96 -8.66 6.74
N ASP A 446 -8.45 -9.06 5.57
CA ASP A 446 -9.27 -9.62 4.49
C ASP A 446 -9.94 -10.94 4.83
N ILE A 447 -9.32 -11.78 5.67
CA ILE A 447 -9.96 -13.02 6.09
C ILE A 447 -11.25 -12.71 6.85
N THR A 448 -11.19 -11.78 7.81
CA THR A 448 -12.33 -11.38 8.63
C THR A 448 -13.43 -10.76 7.78
N TYR A 449 -13.13 -9.72 6.98
CA TYR A 449 -14.17 -9.02 6.24
C TYR A 449 -14.73 -9.84 5.07
N MET A 450 -13.96 -10.74 4.45
CA MET A 450 -14.49 -11.59 3.36
C MET A 450 -15.24 -12.81 3.87
N ALA A 451 -14.74 -13.49 4.91
CA ALA A 451 -15.34 -14.74 5.37
C ALA A 451 -16.68 -14.55 6.11
N CYS A 452 -16.95 -13.35 6.63
CA CYS A 452 -18.23 -13.03 7.23
C CYS A 452 -19.38 -12.96 6.20
N LEU A 453 -19.09 -12.78 4.90
CA LEU A 453 -20.09 -12.60 3.85
C LEU A 453 -20.74 -13.93 3.44
N PRO A 454 -22.08 -14.10 3.50
CA PRO A 454 -22.76 -15.38 3.35
C PRO A 454 -22.39 -16.22 2.13
N ASN A 455 -22.28 -15.63 0.94
CA ASN A 455 -22.14 -16.37 -0.32
C ASN A 455 -20.68 -16.51 -0.80
N MET A 456 -19.73 -15.85 -0.14
CA MET A 456 -18.33 -15.81 -0.52
C MET A 456 -17.60 -17.15 -0.33
N VAL A 457 -16.88 -17.59 -1.36
CA VAL A 457 -15.83 -18.63 -1.25
C VAL A 457 -14.50 -17.97 -0.92
N VAL A 458 -13.83 -18.39 0.15
CA VAL A 458 -12.62 -17.73 0.67
C VAL A 458 -11.47 -18.73 0.74
N MET A 459 -10.47 -18.52 -0.12
CA MET A 459 -9.31 -19.40 -0.34
C MET A 459 -7.98 -18.74 0.05
N ALA A 460 -6.98 -19.54 0.42
CA ALA A 460 -5.60 -19.08 0.57
C ALA A 460 -4.60 -20.19 0.19
N PRO A 461 -3.77 -20.00 -0.83
CA PRO A 461 -2.83 -21.02 -1.29
C PRO A 461 -1.63 -21.13 -0.35
N SER A 462 -1.19 -22.37 -0.09
CA SER A 462 0.02 -22.64 0.70
C SER A 462 1.32 -22.33 -0.05
N ASP A 463 1.28 -22.35 -1.39
CA ASP A 463 2.41 -22.19 -2.30
C ASP A 463 1.93 -21.76 -3.70
N GLU A 464 2.86 -21.54 -4.62
CA GLU A 464 2.58 -21.10 -5.98
C GLU A 464 1.82 -22.12 -6.84
N ALA A 465 1.95 -23.42 -6.56
CA ALA A 465 1.19 -24.44 -7.29
C ALA A 465 -0.28 -24.40 -6.85
N GLU A 466 -0.54 -24.32 -5.54
CA GLU A 466 -1.88 -24.10 -5.00
C GLU A 466 -2.51 -22.80 -5.50
N LEU A 467 -1.71 -21.73 -5.67
CA LEU A 467 -2.22 -20.49 -6.26
C LEU A 467 -2.76 -20.72 -7.68
N MET A 468 -2.04 -21.47 -8.52
CA MET A 468 -2.53 -21.80 -9.87
C MET A 468 -3.80 -22.65 -9.82
N HIS A 469 -3.86 -23.64 -8.92
CA HIS A 469 -5.07 -24.44 -8.69
C HIS A 469 -6.26 -23.59 -8.24
N MET A 470 -6.05 -22.60 -7.37
CA MET A 470 -7.08 -21.68 -6.91
C MET A 470 -7.54 -20.71 -8.00
N VAL A 471 -6.65 -20.26 -8.89
CA VAL A 471 -7.03 -19.48 -10.09
C VAL A 471 -7.95 -20.32 -10.98
N ALA A 472 -7.58 -21.57 -11.26
CA ALA A 472 -8.42 -22.49 -12.05
C ALA A 472 -9.76 -22.77 -11.36
N THR A 473 -9.75 -22.99 -10.04
CA THR A 473 -10.97 -23.18 -9.24
C THR A 473 -11.88 -21.97 -9.33
N ALA A 474 -11.35 -20.76 -9.10
CA ALA A 474 -12.09 -19.51 -9.20
C ALA A 474 -12.69 -19.30 -10.60
N ALA A 475 -11.97 -19.69 -11.67
CA ALA A 475 -12.48 -19.60 -13.04
C ALA A 475 -13.74 -20.47 -13.28
N THR A 476 -13.90 -21.57 -12.54
CA THR A 476 -15.06 -22.48 -12.62
C THR A 476 -16.28 -22.05 -11.79
N ILE A 477 -16.13 -21.10 -10.85
CA ILE A 477 -17.22 -20.67 -9.98
C ILE A 477 -18.10 -19.63 -10.69
N ASP A 478 -19.27 -20.05 -11.18
CA ASP A 478 -20.18 -19.20 -11.97
C ASP A 478 -21.49 -18.82 -11.26
N ASP A 479 -21.68 -19.23 -9.99
CA ASP A 479 -22.94 -19.09 -9.26
C ASP A 479 -22.87 -18.25 -7.98
N ARG A 480 -21.67 -17.77 -7.59
CA ARG A 480 -21.41 -17.01 -6.36
C ARG A 480 -20.04 -16.32 -6.41
N PRO A 481 -19.77 -15.29 -5.59
CA PRO A 481 -18.45 -14.68 -5.57
C PRO A 481 -17.40 -15.57 -4.91
N SER A 482 -16.14 -15.33 -5.28
CA SER A 482 -14.99 -16.00 -4.68
C SER A 482 -13.81 -15.06 -4.50
N CYS A 483 -12.95 -15.36 -3.53
CA CYS A 483 -11.70 -14.66 -3.35
C CYS A 483 -10.57 -15.63 -2.98
N PHE A 484 -9.35 -15.30 -3.41
CA PHE A 484 -8.14 -15.97 -2.96
C PHE A 484 -7.09 -14.93 -2.58
N ARG A 485 -6.50 -15.11 -1.40
CA ARG A 485 -5.49 -14.20 -0.84
C ARG A 485 -4.09 -14.76 -0.99
N PHE A 486 -3.12 -13.97 -1.43
CA PHE A 486 -1.72 -14.41 -1.54
C PHE A 486 -0.74 -13.31 -1.13
N PRO A 487 0.41 -13.68 -0.53
CA PRO A 487 1.30 -12.70 0.10
C PRO A 487 2.16 -11.97 -0.92
N ARG A 488 2.74 -10.85 -0.47
CA ARG A 488 3.89 -10.26 -1.17
C ARG A 488 5.10 -11.17 -0.98
N GLY A 489 5.64 -11.73 -2.06
CA GLY A 489 6.87 -12.52 -1.99
C GLY A 489 7.08 -13.41 -3.21
N ASN A 490 8.09 -14.27 -3.11
CA ASN A 490 8.39 -15.27 -4.12
C ASN A 490 7.88 -16.65 -3.70
N GLY A 491 7.61 -17.49 -4.69
CA GLY A 491 7.27 -18.89 -4.47
C GLY A 491 8.40 -19.69 -3.82
N ILE A 492 8.08 -20.89 -3.36
CA ILE A 492 8.99 -21.77 -2.63
C ILE A 492 9.75 -22.77 -3.53
N GLY A 493 9.42 -22.83 -4.82
CA GLY A 493 9.95 -23.80 -5.77
C GLY A 493 9.10 -25.08 -5.84
N ALA A 494 7.80 -24.97 -5.63
CA ALA A 494 6.85 -26.09 -5.76
C ALA A 494 6.80 -26.61 -7.20
N ILE A 495 6.43 -27.88 -7.36
CA ILE A 495 6.20 -28.48 -8.68
C ILE A 495 4.97 -27.81 -9.30
N LEU A 496 5.18 -27.08 -10.39
CA LEU A 496 4.13 -26.33 -11.06
C LEU A 496 3.26 -27.25 -11.93
N PRO A 497 1.95 -26.98 -12.03
CA PRO A 497 1.09 -27.58 -13.03
C PRO A 497 1.64 -27.38 -14.46
N HIS A 498 1.39 -28.36 -15.33
CA HIS A 498 1.85 -28.31 -16.71
C HIS A 498 1.37 -27.03 -17.43
N ASN A 499 2.29 -26.34 -18.12
CA ASN A 499 2.03 -25.10 -18.85
C ASN A 499 1.44 -23.97 -17.98
N ASN A 500 1.73 -23.96 -16.67
CA ASN A 500 1.23 -22.99 -15.68
C ASN A 500 -0.31 -22.92 -15.57
N LYS A 501 -1.00 -23.98 -16.01
CA LYS A 501 -2.46 -24.07 -15.95
C LYS A 501 -2.88 -24.95 -14.78
N GLY A 502 -3.59 -24.35 -13.82
CA GLY A 502 -4.08 -25.07 -12.65
C GLY A 502 -5.12 -26.13 -12.97
N ILE A 503 -5.33 -27.02 -12.02
CA ILE A 503 -6.44 -27.98 -12.01
C ILE A 503 -7.40 -27.53 -10.90
N PRO A 504 -8.70 -27.34 -11.17
CA PRO A 504 -9.67 -27.00 -10.15
C PRO A 504 -9.64 -27.99 -8.97
N ILE A 505 -9.65 -27.47 -7.75
CA ILE A 505 -9.72 -28.26 -6.52
C ILE A 505 -11.14 -28.24 -5.97
N GLU A 506 -11.50 -29.28 -5.21
CA GLU A 506 -12.81 -29.36 -4.56
C GLU A 506 -12.98 -28.24 -3.53
N ILE A 507 -14.06 -27.46 -3.67
CA ILE A 507 -14.34 -26.32 -2.80
C ILE A 507 -14.62 -26.80 -1.38
N GLY A 508 -13.92 -26.23 -0.40
CA GLY A 508 -14.11 -26.57 1.01
C GLY A 508 -13.38 -27.82 1.47
N LYS A 509 -12.41 -28.32 0.69
CA LYS A 509 -11.57 -29.47 1.07
C LYS A 509 -10.13 -29.07 1.34
N GLY A 510 -9.67 -29.37 2.56
CA GLY A 510 -8.28 -29.27 2.97
C GLY A 510 -7.49 -30.54 2.66
N ARG A 511 -6.26 -30.62 3.15
CA ARG A 511 -5.43 -31.83 3.05
C ARG A 511 -4.48 -31.96 4.24
N ILE A 512 -4.19 -33.20 4.63
CA ILE A 512 -3.08 -33.49 5.54
C ILE A 512 -1.79 -33.56 4.71
N LEU A 513 -0.76 -32.83 5.15
CA LEU A 513 0.55 -32.80 4.51
C LEU A 513 1.54 -33.75 5.19
N MET A 514 1.40 -33.87 6.51
CA MET A 514 2.28 -34.68 7.36
C MET A 514 1.43 -35.25 8.50
N GLU A 515 1.58 -36.54 8.76
CA GLU A 515 0.94 -37.23 9.89
C GLU A 515 1.87 -37.19 11.10
N GLY A 516 1.28 -37.03 12.29
CA GLY A 516 1.97 -37.05 13.57
C GLY A 516 1.05 -37.57 14.67
N SER A 517 1.34 -37.20 15.93
CA SER A 517 0.56 -37.66 17.07
C SER A 517 0.33 -36.53 18.07
N ARG A 518 -0.78 -36.59 18.81
CA ARG A 518 -1.15 -35.70 19.93
C ARG A 518 -1.39 -34.22 19.57
N LEU A 519 -0.65 -33.63 18.64
CA LEU A 519 -0.75 -32.23 18.21
C LEU A 519 -1.01 -32.17 16.70
N ALA A 520 -2.01 -31.37 16.30
CA ALA A 520 -2.27 -31.00 14.91
C ALA A 520 -2.14 -29.48 14.71
N ILE A 521 -1.53 -29.08 13.61
CA ILE A 521 -1.45 -27.70 13.13
C ILE A 521 -2.26 -27.60 11.84
N LEU A 522 -3.31 -26.78 11.86
CA LEU A 522 -4.13 -26.45 10.71
C LEU A 522 -3.79 -25.04 10.23
N GLY A 523 -2.96 -24.96 9.20
CA GLY A 523 -2.50 -23.69 8.62
C GLY A 523 -3.41 -23.20 7.48
N TYR A 524 -3.55 -21.89 7.35
CA TYR A 524 -4.33 -21.24 6.28
C TYR A 524 -3.48 -20.25 5.48
N GLY A 525 -3.23 -20.57 4.21
CA GLY A 525 -2.42 -19.78 3.29
C GLY A 525 -0.92 -20.06 3.40
N SER A 526 -0.10 -19.10 2.98
CA SER A 526 1.37 -19.27 2.90
C SER A 526 2.05 -19.61 4.23
N VAL A 527 1.39 -19.33 5.37
CA VAL A 527 1.89 -19.67 6.71
C VAL A 527 2.06 -21.18 6.91
N VAL A 528 1.41 -22.00 6.09
CA VAL A 528 1.56 -23.46 6.07
C VAL A 528 3.03 -23.87 5.89
N GLN A 529 3.84 -23.10 5.15
CA GLN A 529 5.26 -23.41 4.98
C GLN A 529 6.04 -23.25 6.29
N GLN A 530 5.69 -22.27 7.11
CA GLN A 530 6.24 -22.09 8.44
C GLN A 530 5.75 -23.18 9.40
N CYS A 531 4.51 -23.66 9.24
CA CYS A 531 3.99 -24.81 9.98
C CYS A 531 4.79 -26.09 9.68
N ARG A 532 5.14 -26.33 8.41
CA ARG A 532 5.99 -27.47 8.01
C ARG A 532 7.39 -27.38 8.61
N GLN A 533 8.03 -26.21 8.51
CA GLN A 533 9.34 -25.97 9.12
C GLN A 533 9.30 -26.16 10.65
N ALA A 534 8.24 -25.71 11.32
CA ALA A 534 8.07 -25.95 12.75
C ALA A 534 7.93 -27.45 13.05
N SER A 535 7.20 -28.21 12.24
CA SER A 535 7.09 -29.67 12.39
C SER A 535 8.44 -30.38 12.22
N GLU A 536 9.27 -29.96 11.26
CA GLU A 536 10.61 -30.52 11.06
C GLU A 536 11.50 -30.28 12.30
N MET A 537 11.48 -29.06 12.84
CA MET A 537 12.23 -28.73 14.07
C MET A 537 11.73 -29.48 15.31
N LEU A 538 10.42 -29.75 15.41
CA LEU A 538 9.85 -30.52 16.51
C LEU A 538 10.18 -32.01 16.41
N LYS A 539 10.28 -32.52 15.19
CA LYS A 539 10.68 -33.90 14.93
C LYS A 539 12.11 -34.16 15.42
N GLU A 540 13.02 -33.19 15.29
CA GLU A 540 14.37 -33.26 15.87
C GLU A 540 14.37 -33.37 17.41
N LEU A 541 13.28 -32.94 18.06
CA LEU A 541 13.06 -33.04 19.50
C LEU A 541 12.23 -34.28 19.90
N GLY A 542 11.94 -35.19 18.96
CA GLY A 542 11.14 -36.39 19.20
C GLY A 542 9.63 -36.13 19.32
N ILE A 543 9.14 -35.01 18.78
CA ILE A 543 7.73 -34.63 18.78
C ILE A 543 7.21 -34.67 17.34
N ASP A 544 6.47 -35.72 16.99
CA ASP A 544 5.80 -35.85 15.69
C ASP A 544 4.47 -35.11 15.69
N VAL A 545 4.28 -34.18 14.75
CA VAL A 545 3.12 -33.27 14.67
C VAL A 545 2.41 -33.42 13.34
N THR A 546 1.08 -33.46 13.38
CA THR A 546 0.27 -33.44 12.15
C THR A 546 0.23 -32.01 11.60
N VAL A 547 0.51 -31.84 10.31
CA VAL A 547 0.37 -30.55 9.61
C VAL A 547 -0.65 -30.69 8.50
N ALA A 548 -1.71 -29.89 8.58
CA ALA A 548 -2.76 -29.82 7.58
C ALA A 548 -2.84 -28.43 6.95
N ASP A 549 -3.12 -28.42 5.65
CA ASP A 549 -3.39 -27.24 4.84
C ASP A 549 -4.90 -27.09 4.69
N ALA A 550 -5.44 -26.03 5.29
CA ALA A 550 -6.87 -25.78 5.31
C ALA A 550 -7.42 -25.46 3.91
N ARG A 551 -6.62 -24.78 3.07
CA ARG A 551 -6.96 -24.21 1.74
C ARG A 551 -8.12 -23.20 1.72
N PHE A 552 -9.20 -23.45 2.45
CA PHE A 552 -10.42 -22.67 2.50
C PHE A 552 -10.70 -22.20 3.93
N CYS A 553 -10.96 -20.91 4.08
CA CYS A 553 -11.62 -20.37 5.27
C CYS A 553 -13.14 -20.48 5.13
N LYS A 554 -13.64 -20.43 3.89
CA LYS A 554 -15.06 -20.60 3.59
C LYS A 554 -15.30 -21.27 2.23
N PRO A 555 -16.13 -22.32 2.16
CA PRO A 555 -16.63 -23.11 3.30
C PRO A 555 -15.47 -23.81 4.03
N LEU A 556 -15.64 -24.06 5.33
CA LEU A 556 -14.68 -24.84 6.11
C LEU A 556 -14.76 -26.32 5.74
N ASP A 557 -13.62 -27.01 5.76
CA ASP A 557 -13.59 -28.47 5.74
C ASP A 557 -13.94 -29.02 7.13
N THR A 558 -15.24 -29.14 7.40
CA THR A 558 -15.73 -29.60 8.70
C THR A 558 -15.34 -31.04 9.02
N ASP A 559 -15.14 -31.86 8.00
CA ASP A 559 -14.76 -33.27 8.16
C ASP A 559 -13.29 -33.38 8.58
N LEU A 560 -12.40 -32.64 7.90
CA LEU A 560 -10.99 -32.55 8.29
C LEU A 560 -10.84 -31.97 9.70
N ILE A 561 -11.57 -30.90 10.04
CA ILE A 561 -11.49 -30.31 11.38
C ILE A 561 -11.95 -31.31 12.44
N ARG A 562 -13.03 -32.06 12.20
CA ARG A 562 -13.50 -33.13 13.11
C ARG A 562 -12.46 -34.24 13.26
N LEU A 563 -11.83 -34.66 12.15
CA LEU A 563 -10.78 -35.67 12.17
C LEU A 563 -9.61 -35.23 13.03
N LEU A 564 -9.06 -34.03 12.75
CA LEU A 564 -7.94 -33.48 13.50
C LEU A 564 -8.28 -33.31 15.00
N ALA A 565 -9.47 -32.82 15.32
CA ALA A 565 -9.94 -32.67 16.69
C ALA A 565 -10.13 -34.00 17.43
N LYS A 566 -10.49 -35.07 16.71
CA LYS A 566 -10.71 -36.41 17.30
C LYS A 566 -9.40 -37.13 17.56
N GLU A 567 -8.43 -37.00 16.66
CA GLU A 567 -7.18 -37.78 16.69
C GLU A 567 -6.06 -37.11 17.51
N HIS A 568 -6.25 -35.85 17.92
CA HIS A 568 -5.23 -35.06 18.60
C HIS A 568 -5.76 -34.46 19.90
N GLU A 569 -4.89 -34.38 20.92
CA GLU A 569 -5.18 -33.70 22.19
C GLU A 569 -5.19 -32.17 22.01
N ILE A 570 -4.40 -31.66 21.07
CA ILE A 570 -4.17 -30.24 20.83
C ILE A 570 -4.37 -29.93 19.34
N LEU A 571 -5.16 -28.89 19.05
CA LEU A 571 -5.34 -28.35 17.71
C LEU A 571 -4.91 -26.87 17.69
N LEU A 572 -3.95 -26.54 16.83
CA LEU A 572 -3.50 -25.17 16.58
C LEU A 572 -3.99 -24.71 15.21
N THR A 573 -4.75 -23.61 15.15
CA THR A 573 -5.02 -22.92 13.89
C THR A 573 -4.00 -21.81 13.68
N VAL A 574 -3.48 -21.67 12.46
CA VAL A 574 -2.46 -20.67 12.16
C VAL A 574 -2.83 -19.90 10.89
N GLU A 575 -2.88 -18.57 10.99
CA GLU A 575 -3.16 -17.68 9.87
C GLU A 575 -2.33 -16.40 9.95
N GLU A 576 -2.10 -15.78 8.79
CA GLU A 576 -1.52 -14.43 8.69
C GLU A 576 -2.63 -13.37 8.52
N GLY A 577 -3.57 -13.37 9.46
CA GLY A 577 -4.70 -12.44 9.53
C GLY A 577 -4.93 -11.94 10.96
N SER A 578 -5.77 -10.91 11.10
CA SER A 578 -6.19 -10.39 12.41
C SER A 578 -7.15 -11.34 13.13
N ILE A 579 -7.45 -11.03 14.39
CA ILE A 579 -8.61 -11.62 15.08
C ILE A 579 -9.90 -11.48 14.24
N GLY A 580 -10.79 -12.46 14.36
CA GLY A 580 -12.00 -12.60 13.53
C GLY A 580 -11.82 -13.42 12.25
N GLY A 581 -10.58 -13.82 11.91
CA GLY A 581 -10.26 -14.60 10.71
C GLY A 581 -10.55 -16.10 10.81
N PHE A 582 -9.74 -16.90 10.09
CA PHE A 582 -9.86 -18.35 9.95
C PHE A 582 -10.01 -19.08 11.29
N GLY A 583 -9.15 -18.77 12.26
CA GLY A 583 -9.22 -19.38 13.57
C GLY A 583 -10.55 -19.10 14.29
N SER A 584 -11.16 -17.94 14.05
CA SER A 584 -12.47 -17.59 14.63
C SER A 584 -13.60 -18.40 14.00
N HIS A 585 -13.54 -18.62 12.68
CA HIS A 585 -14.47 -19.49 11.98
C HIS A 585 -14.36 -20.95 12.45
N VAL A 586 -13.13 -21.46 12.61
CA VAL A 586 -12.89 -22.81 13.18
C VAL A 586 -13.41 -22.88 14.61
N SER A 587 -13.12 -21.89 15.45
CA SER A 587 -13.61 -21.82 16.84
C SER A 587 -15.14 -21.87 16.90
N HIS A 588 -15.82 -21.10 16.05
CA HIS A 588 -17.27 -21.08 15.97
C HIS A 588 -17.83 -22.46 15.60
N PHE A 589 -17.23 -23.14 14.62
CA PHE A 589 -17.61 -24.51 14.27
C PHE A 589 -17.38 -25.50 15.41
N LEU A 590 -16.19 -25.47 16.03
CA LEU A 590 -15.86 -26.36 17.16
C LEU A 590 -16.81 -26.14 18.35
N SER A 591 -17.22 -24.90 18.60
CA SER A 591 -18.18 -24.53 19.63
C SER A 591 -19.58 -25.07 19.30
N LEU A 592 -20.12 -24.76 18.12
CA LEU A 592 -21.48 -25.18 17.74
C LEU A 592 -21.62 -26.70 17.57
N SER A 593 -20.52 -27.41 17.31
CA SER A 593 -20.52 -28.87 17.18
C SER A 593 -20.30 -29.61 18.50
N GLY A 594 -20.15 -28.90 19.62
CA GLY A 594 -19.90 -29.47 20.95
C GLY A 594 -18.50 -30.07 21.13
N ILE A 595 -17.58 -29.85 20.18
CA ILE A 595 -16.22 -30.41 20.24
C ILE A 595 -15.40 -29.73 21.36
N LEU A 596 -15.61 -28.42 21.57
CA LEU A 596 -14.96 -27.69 22.66
C LEU A 596 -15.46 -28.05 24.06
N ASP A 597 -16.60 -28.75 24.17
CA ASP A 597 -17.08 -29.28 25.46
C ASP A 597 -16.28 -30.51 25.90
N GLY A 598 -15.50 -31.10 24.99
CA GLY A 598 -14.64 -32.25 25.22
C GLY A 598 -13.22 -31.90 25.73
N PRO A 599 -12.28 -32.86 25.69
CA PRO A 599 -10.93 -32.68 26.21
C PRO A 599 -9.99 -31.90 25.25
N LEU A 600 -10.46 -31.50 24.07
CA LEU A 600 -9.65 -30.87 23.03
C LEU A 600 -9.10 -29.52 23.53
N LYS A 601 -7.78 -29.34 23.44
CA LYS A 601 -7.14 -28.05 23.66
C LYS A 601 -6.95 -27.33 22.33
N TRP A 602 -7.80 -26.36 22.05
CA TRP A 602 -7.70 -25.56 20.83
C TRP A 602 -7.04 -24.19 21.08
N ARG A 603 -6.16 -23.74 20.18
CA ARG A 603 -5.59 -22.37 20.19
C ARG A 603 -5.50 -21.82 18.78
N SER A 604 -5.66 -20.50 18.64
CA SER A 604 -5.42 -19.80 17.38
C SER A 604 -4.17 -18.93 17.47
N MET A 605 -3.35 -19.00 16.42
CA MET A 605 -2.22 -18.11 16.16
C MET A 605 -2.61 -17.16 15.03
N VAL A 606 -2.81 -15.90 15.41
CA VAL A 606 -3.21 -14.79 14.53
C VAL A 606 -2.23 -13.63 14.72
N LEU A 607 -2.30 -12.62 13.85
CA LEU A 607 -1.65 -11.33 14.07
C LEU A 607 -2.28 -10.65 15.31
N PRO A 608 -1.48 -9.92 16.13
CA PRO A 608 -1.99 -9.22 17.30
C PRO A 608 -3.06 -8.21 16.91
N ASP A 609 -3.90 -7.85 17.87
CA ASP A 609 -4.78 -6.68 17.77
C ASP A 609 -3.99 -5.37 17.98
N SER A 610 -2.96 -5.19 17.16
CA SER A 610 -2.13 -3.99 17.12
C SER A 610 -1.58 -3.73 15.73
N LEU A 611 -1.34 -2.46 15.41
CA LEU A 611 -0.81 -2.07 14.10
C LEU A 611 0.67 -2.43 13.96
N VAL A 612 0.98 -3.34 13.04
CA VAL A 612 2.36 -3.80 12.79
C VAL A 612 3.20 -2.72 12.14
N SER A 613 4.31 -2.33 12.79
CA SER A 613 5.24 -1.31 12.30
C SER A 613 5.99 -1.72 11.02
N SER A 614 6.45 -0.74 10.23
CA SER A 614 7.29 -0.98 9.05
C SER A 614 8.60 -1.71 9.39
N GLY A 615 8.97 -2.66 8.56
CA GLY A 615 10.21 -3.45 8.70
C GLY A 615 10.37 -4.44 7.57
N LYS A 616 11.46 -5.23 7.52
CA LYS A 616 11.50 -6.36 6.58
C LYS A 616 10.42 -7.37 6.99
N ALA A 617 9.62 -7.89 6.04
CA ALA A 617 8.55 -8.85 6.34
C ALA A 617 9.06 -10.07 7.15
N LYS A 618 10.29 -10.56 6.87
CA LYS A 618 10.95 -11.64 7.63
C LYS A 618 11.43 -11.25 9.05
N ARG A 619 11.42 -9.97 9.41
CA ARG A 619 12.17 -9.39 10.55
C ARG A 619 11.36 -8.40 11.39
N SER A 620 10.04 -8.31 11.20
CA SER A 620 9.17 -7.61 12.14
C SER A 620 9.11 -8.43 13.44
N SER A 621 10.12 -8.23 14.29
CA SER A 621 10.34 -8.84 15.60
C SER A 621 9.33 -8.41 16.67
N SER A 622 8.34 -7.60 16.30
CA SER A 622 7.33 -7.03 17.20
C SER A 622 5.93 -7.60 16.99
N VAL A 623 5.76 -8.69 16.22
CA VAL A 623 4.49 -9.41 16.17
C VAL A 623 4.33 -10.15 17.50
N GLN A 624 3.81 -9.43 18.50
CA GLN A 624 3.18 -10.04 19.66
C GLN A 624 2.11 -10.96 19.12
N VAL A 625 2.19 -12.28 19.31
CA VAL A 625 0.96 -13.06 19.29
C VAL A 625 0.34 -12.76 20.64
N GLU A 626 -0.78 -12.03 20.66
CA GLU A 626 -1.45 -11.68 21.90
C GLU A 626 -2.06 -12.94 22.52
N THR A 627 -1.23 -13.61 23.29
CA THR A 627 -1.64 -14.68 24.16
C THR A 627 -2.30 -14.01 25.37
N GLN A 628 -3.59 -13.68 25.27
CA GLN A 628 -4.39 -13.19 26.40
C GLN A 628 -4.22 -14.09 27.64
N LYS A 629 -3.52 -13.60 28.66
CA LYS A 629 -3.61 -13.97 30.09
C LYS A 629 -3.83 -15.47 30.41
N TRP A 630 -2.90 -16.31 29.97
CA TRP A 630 -2.93 -17.79 30.09
C TRP A 630 -2.57 -18.37 31.47
N ASN A 631 -2.90 -17.67 32.57
CA ASN A 631 -2.29 -17.93 33.88
C ASN A 631 -3.19 -18.50 34.98
N LYS A 632 -4.46 -18.82 34.73
CA LYS A 632 -5.34 -19.25 35.85
C LYS A 632 -6.14 -20.54 35.69
N ASP A 633 -6.33 -21.07 34.48
CA ASP A 633 -7.31 -22.16 34.30
C ASP A 633 -6.71 -23.56 34.15
N LEU A 634 -5.38 -23.71 34.23
CA LEU A 634 -4.73 -25.01 34.34
C LEU A 634 -4.60 -25.35 35.82
N ASN A 635 -5.72 -25.79 36.41
CA ASN A 635 -5.79 -26.29 37.79
C ASN A 635 -5.02 -27.63 37.90
N MET A 636 -3.70 -27.55 37.83
CA MET A 636 -2.78 -28.66 38.09
C MET A 636 -2.45 -28.63 39.58
N GLY A 637 -2.74 -29.74 40.28
CA GLY A 637 -2.73 -29.85 41.74
C GLY A 637 -1.43 -29.43 42.45
N PRO A 638 -1.50 -29.29 43.79
CA PRO A 638 -0.50 -28.58 44.58
C PRO A 638 0.84 -29.31 44.55
N GLY A 639 1.90 -28.60 44.10
CA GLY A 639 3.27 -29.12 43.99
C GLY A 639 4.04 -28.64 42.76
N ARG A 640 3.43 -27.88 41.85
CA ARG A 640 4.09 -27.21 40.73
C ARG A 640 3.71 -25.74 40.71
N ASP A 641 4.36 -24.96 41.57
CA ASP A 641 4.28 -23.51 41.55
C ASP A 641 4.86 -23.00 40.22
N ILE A 642 3.99 -22.55 39.32
CA ILE A 642 4.37 -21.98 38.03
C ILE A 642 4.40 -20.45 38.17
N GLN A 643 5.60 -19.87 38.20
CA GLN A 643 5.81 -18.44 37.94
C GLN A 643 6.00 -18.24 36.42
N PHE A 644 4.90 -18.00 35.70
CA PHE A 644 4.88 -17.67 34.27
C PHE A 644 5.41 -16.26 33.92
N LEU A 645 5.89 -15.49 34.91
CA LEU A 645 6.38 -14.11 34.76
C LEU A 645 7.67 -13.98 33.93
N GLU A 646 8.43 -15.06 33.73
CA GLU A 646 9.68 -14.99 32.94
C GLU A 646 9.50 -15.15 31.42
N LEU A 647 8.31 -15.58 30.96
CA LEU A 647 8.00 -15.69 29.52
C LEU A 647 7.73 -14.32 28.87
N GLU A 648 7.26 -13.34 29.64
CA GLU A 648 7.07 -11.96 29.15
C GLU A 648 8.39 -11.22 28.95
N ASN A 649 9.46 -11.54 29.70
CA ASN A 649 10.73 -10.79 29.60
C ASN A 649 11.72 -11.35 28.56
N PHE A 650 11.64 -12.64 28.21
CA PHE A 650 12.62 -13.27 27.31
C PHE A 650 12.25 -13.21 25.82
N CYS A 651 10.96 -13.09 25.50
CA CYS A 651 10.49 -12.83 24.12
C CYS A 651 10.85 -11.44 23.58
N TRP A 652 11.52 -10.59 24.38
CA TRP A 652 11.57 -9.13 24.16
C TRP A 652 12.95 -8.49 23.95
N ASN A 653 14.06 -9.24 23.98
CA ASN A 653 15.40 -8.62 23.92
C ASN A 653 16.46 -9.35 23.06
N CYS A 654 16.09 -9.95 21.92
CA CYS A 654 17.10 -10.41 20.96
C CYS A 654 17.53 -9.29 20.00
N SER A 655 18.44 -8.44 20.48
CA SER A 655 19.28 -7.56 19.65
C SER A 655 20.60 -8.25 19.28
N SER A 656 20.57 -9.26 18.41
CA SER A 656 21.81 -9.82 17.84
C SER A 656 21.54 -10.63 16.57
N LYS A 657 22.60 -10.82 15.77
CA LYS A 657 22.61 -11.08 14.33
C LYS A 657 22.05 -12.42 13.83
N GLU A 658 21.40 -13.24 14.64
CA GLU A 658 20.92 -14.59 14.26
C GLU A 658 19.46 -14.81 14.65
N VAL A 659 18.50 -14.39 13.82
CA VAL A 659 17.10 -14.79 13.99
C VAL A 659 16.43 -14.92 12.62
N VAL A 660 16.17 -16.16 12.24
CA VAL A 660 15.28 -16.58 11.15
C VAL A 660 13.96 -17.00 11.80
N ASN A 661 12.83 -16.51 11.28
CA ASN A 661 11.45 -16.91 11.56
C ASN A 661 10.86 -16.68 12.97
N ASN A 662 10.06 -15.62 13.13
CA ASN A 662 9.36 -15.34 14.39
C ASN A 662 8.20 -16.32 14.69
N CYS A 663 7.47 -16.84 13.70
CA CYS A 663 6.41 -17.84 13.96
C CYS A 663 6.98 -19.20 14.37
N THR A 664 8.08 -19.61 13.74
CA THR A 664 8.78 -20.86 14.05
C THR A 664 9.42 -20.80 15.43
N ILE A 665 10.00 -19.67 15.83
CA ILE A 665 10.59 -19.51 17.17
C ILE A 665 9.51 -19.50 18.25
N ILE A 666 8.35 -18.85 18.05
CA ILE A 666 7.28 -18.85 19.05
C ILE A 666 6.68 -20.25 19.22
N ALA A 667 6.41 -20.96 18.11
CA ALA A 667 5.94 -22.35 18.17
C ALA A 667 6.99 -23.27 18.81
N VAL A 668 8.25 -23.20 18.38
CA VAL A 668 9.32 -24.04 18.93
C VAL A 668 9.62 -23.68 20.38
N HIS A 669 9.54 -22.42 20.82
CA HIS A 669 9.82 -22.02 22.20
C HIS A 669 8.65 -22.33 23.15
N PHE A 670 7.41 -22.15 22.71
CA PHE A 670 6.21 -22.62 23.42
C PHE A 670 6.24 -24.15 23.58
N LEU A 671 6.64 -24.89 22.54
CA LEU A 671 6.68 -26.35 22.54
C LEU A 671 7.94 -26.94 23.22
N ARG A 672 9.08 -26.24 23.19
CA ARG A 672 10.30 -26.61 23.94
C ARG A 672 10.07 -26.48 25.46
N LYS A 673 9.31 -25.47 25.90
CA LYS A 673 8.84 -25.40 27.29
C LYS A 673 7.75 -26.43 27.61
N LEU A 674 7.03 -27.02 26.66
CA LEU A 674 6.22 -28.21 26.97
C LEU A 674 7.11 -29.45 27.19
N SER A 675 8.19 -29.60 26.41
CA SER A 675 9.19 -30.66 26.59
C SER A 675 9.83 -30.66 27.99
N ASP A 676 10.27 -29.49 28.47
CA ASP A 676 10.96 -29.34 29.76
C ASP A 676 10.07 -29.67 31.00
N TYR A 677 8.74 -29.75 30.84
CA TYR A 677 7.78 -29.99 31.95
C TYR A 677 7.23 -31.43 32.01
N GLY A 678 7.90 -32.38 31.37
CA GLY A 678 7.63 -33.82 31.51
C GLY A 678 6.88 -34.46 30.34
N PHE A 679 6.94 -33.89 29.13
CA PHE A 679 6.49 -34.54 27.91
C PHE A 679 7.46 -35.65 27.50
N LYS A 680 7.38 -36.81 28.16
CA LYS A 680 7.91 -38.06 27.61
C LYS A 680 6.79 -38.82 26.92
N GLN A 681 7.07 -39.28 25.71
CA GLN A 681 6.26 -40.26 24.98
C GLN A 681 5.90 -41.40 25.95
N LYS A 682 4.61 -41.70 26.14
CA LYS A 682 4.25 -43.03 26.64
C LYS A 682 4.54 -43.99 25.49
N SER A 683 5.49 -44.88 25.74
CA SER A 683 5.93 -45.96 24.85
C SER A 683 4.78 -46.81 24.33
#